data_AF-A0A2D9Z949-F1
#
_entry.id   AF-A0A2D9Z949-F1
#
_cell.length_a   1.000
_cell.length_b   1.000
_cell.length_c   1.000
_cell.angle_alpha   90.00
_cell.angle_beta   90.00
_cell.angle_gamma   90.00
#
_symmetry.space_group_name_H-M   'P 1'
#
loop_
_entity.id
_entity.type
_entity.pdbx_description
1 polymer ?
#
loop_
_entity_poly.entity_id
_entity_poly.type
_entity_poly.pdbx_seq_one_letter_code
_entity_poly.pdbx_strand_id
1 'polypeptide(L)'
;NPHWTAKFDNLPDHPITNGVESFEVNDEWYYHMRFRPEMKGVTPILSALPPASTLTRPDGPHSGNKHVRESVAGGNLQHVAWAAERPNGGRGFGFTGGHNHWNWGDDNFRKIVLNAIVWCAKGDVPEGGISDPPVTYQKLEENQDFEQPSNFNKLDTIRKFKLKLGQASSQKRVQPLYRSPIITTQTKGHSIPIKVSLIDSKQLVLVVEDGGNGYGCDWANWINPTIKGADWTKPLTDLKWKSATAEWGKVQVNLNAAGQPMKTNGVAYENGIGTHSNSTIIYELPEGTLSFEALGCLDEGGTSQADGTATSLRFTVYNRAPVVQSNAGLERDPEFAVSGLNVAEGMKATLAASEPSLYSLTNLDIDHRGRVWVCEVMNYRKHANKRPKGDRILILEDTNQDGIMDSQKVFYQGNDVDSAMGICVLGNKVIVSATPKVLIFSDTNNDDIPDKKEILFDKTGQPQHDHSVHSFIFGPDGKLYWNFGNTGKAVRDAEGNTIIDKTGEEVVDDGKPYYGGMIFRCDMDGSNFEVLAHNFRNNYEVTVDSFGRMWQSDNDDDGNKGVRINNILEYGNYGYRDELTGAGWRQERTGMAEEIPLRHWHLNDPGVVPNLLQTGAGSPTGITIYEGDLLPQRLHNEVIHCDAGPNIVRAYPVKKVGAGFTATIDNVVEGIDKWFRPADVCVAPDGSLFVTDWYDPGVGGHNMQDLERGRLFRISPPDTSYSFNAIDVSTIDGAIDALKSPNLSTRYLAWNALHDAGEKAEDALQGLFEDGKPREKARALWLLAKIKGRAAHYVTLASHNSNEDIRALSLRIARQTDLPLVELASTLKDDPSPQVRREVLITLRFESGIEADTIWAELARKHDGRDRWYLEALGVAADLHWEGRFSAWLKLVGENWDTPAGRDIIWRSRSKQAPALLAKILLDEDTSAEQQPRYLRAFDYHDGPEKDAALEAILLGM
;
A
#
# COMPACT_ATOMS: atom_id res chain seq x y z
N ASN A 1 8.55 50.70 -19.75
CA ASN A 1 7.26 50.71 -20.47
C ASN A 1 6.16 50.28 -19.50
N PRO A 2 4.86 50.25 -19.87
CA PRO A 2 3.83 49.71 -18.99
C PRO A 2 3.57 48.23 -19.23
N HIS A 3 3.25 47.51 -18.15
CA HIS A 3 2.63 46.20 -18.25
C HIS A 3 1.13 46.36 -18.52
N TRP A 4 0.62 45.62 -19.49
CA TRP A 4 -0.80 45.51 -19.75
C TRP A 4 -1.11 44.24 -20.55
N THR A 5 -2.38 43.81 -20.49
CA THR A 5 -2.86 42.65 -21.24
C THR A 5 -3.21 43.10 -22.65
N ALA A 6 -2.38 42.73 -23.63
CA ALA A 6 -2.61 43.02 -25.04
C ALA A 6 -3.44 41.91 -25.67
N LYS A 7 -4.54 42.30 -26.31
CA LYS A 7 -5.46 41.40 -27.02
C LYS A 7 -5.23 41.50 -28.53
N PHE A 8 -4.99 40.37 -29.18
CA PHE A 8 -4.66 40.28 -30.60
C PHE A 8 -5.79 39.57 -31.34
N ASP A 9 -6.85 40.31 -31.66
CA ASP A 9 -8.03 39.76 -32.33
C ASP A 9 -7.97 39.85 -33.87
N ASN A 10 -7.07 40.68 -34.40
CA ASN A 10 -6.95 40.96 -35.84
C ASN A 10 -5.50 40.78 -36.28
N LEU A 11 -5.23 39.69 -36.99
CA LEU A 11 -3.91 39.35 -37.53
C LEU A 11 -3.89 39.66 -39.05
N PRO A 12 -2.79 40.22 -39.59
CA PRO A 12 -2.66 40.44 -41.03
C PRO A 12 -2.58 39.12 -41.80
N ASP A 13 -2.86 39.15 -43.10
CA ASP A 13 -2.49 38.09 -44.02
C ASP A 13 -0.97 38.12 -44.27
N HIS A 14 -0.24 37.24 -43.58
CA HIS A 14 1.21 37.14 -43.65
C HIS A 14 1.66 35.74 -43.22
N PRO A 15 2.72 35.14 -43.80
CA PRO A 15 3.16 33.80 -43.40
C PRO A 15 3.44 33.62 -41.89
N ILE A 16 3.85 34.70 -41.21
CA ILE A 16 4.11 34.68 -39.76
C ILE A 16 2.83 34.39 -38.94
N THR A 17 1.65 34.77 -39.44
CA THR A 17 0.37 34.61 -38.74
C THR A 17 -0.36 33.31 -39.09
N ASN A 18 0.21 32.47 -39.97
CA ASN A 18 -0.37 31.17 -40.32
C ASN A 18 -0.63 30.31 -39.07
N GLY A 19 -1.87 29.82 -38.94
CA GLY A 19 -2.33 28.96 -37.85
C GLY A 19 -2.31 29.59 -36.46
N VAL A 20 -2.12 30.91 -36.36
CA VAL A 20 -2.21 31.67 -35.10
C VAL A 20 -3.66 32.10 -34.90
N GLU A 21 -4.25 31.73 -33.77
CA GLU A 21 -5.60 32.15 -33.37
C GLU A 21 -5.55 33.43 -32.52
N SER A 22 -6.70 34.03 -32.25
CA SER A 22 -6.79 35.19 -31.34
C SER A 22 -6.35 34.81 -29.92
N PHE A 23 -5.51 35.65 -29.31
CA PHE A 23 -4.99 35.41 -27.97
C PHE A 23 -4.75 36.73 -27.22
N GLU A 24 -4.58 36.66 -25.90
CA GLU A 24 -4.23 37.80 -25.07
C GLU A 24 -3.20 37.44 -24.00
N VAL A 25 -2.21 38.31 -23.80
CA VAL A 25 -1.16 38.08 -22.80
C VAL A 25 -0.76 39.38 -22.12
N ASN A 26 -0.36 39.25 -20.85
CA ASN A 26 0.14 40.37 -20.05
C ASN A 26 1.67 40.39 -20.12
N ASP A 27 2.23 41.44 -20.71
CA ASP A 27 3.67 41.60 -20.90
C ASP A 27 4.07 43.08 -20.71
N GLU A 28 5.36 43.34 -20.67
CA GLU A 28 5.88 44.69 -20.78
C GLU A 28 5.95 45.10 -22.26
N TRP A 29 4.97 45.86 -22.73
CA TRP A 29 4.86 46.23 -24.14
C TRP A 29 5.39 47.63 -24.42
N TYR A 30 6.13 47.77 -25.52
CA TYR A 30 6.70 49.03 -25.95
C TYR A 30 5.71 49.67 -26.94
N TYR A 31 5.25 50.89 -26.66
CA TYR A 31 4.31 51.61 -27.53
C TYR A 31 4.95 52.82 -28.21
N HIS A 32 4.30 53.32 -29.27
CA HIS A 32 4.68 54.51 -30.03
C HIS A 32 6.09 54.44 -30.64
N MET A 33 6.42 53.28 -31.20
CA MET A 33 7.66 53.08 -31.94
C MET A 33 7.67 53.87 -33.24
N ARG A 34 8.85 54.37 -33.62
CA ARG A 34 9.04 55.07 -34.89
C ARG A 34 9.52 54.08 -35.94
N PHE A 35 8.75 53.96 -37.01
CA PHE A 35 9.07 53.11 -38.15
C PHE A 35 9.55 53.94 -39.35
N ARG A 36 9.94 53.25 -40.42
CA ARG A 36 10.32 53.89 -41.69
C ARG A 36 9.17 54.77 -42.21
N PRO A 37 9.45 55.85 -42.96
CA PRO A 37 8.40 56.63 -43.60
C PRO A 37 7.41 55.72 -44.34
N GLU A 38 6.12 55.94 -44.11
CA GLU A 38 5.02 55.18 -44.70
C GLU A 38 5.07 53.66 -44.45
N MET A 39 5.78 53.20 -43.40
CA MET A 39 5.98 51.78 -43.10
C MET A 39 6.57 50.99 -44.27
N LYS A 40 7.35 51.63 -45.17
CA LYS A 40 7.82 50.98 -46.38
C LYS A 40 8.66 49.72 -46.09
N GLY A 41 8.14 48.57 -46.51
CA GLY A 41 8.73 47.27 -46.26
C GLY A 41 8.64 46.84 -44.79
N VAL A 42 7.64 47.32 -44.04
CA VAL A 42 7.35 46.92 -42.66
C VAL A 42 5.87 46.54 -42.58
N THR A 43 5.60 45.32 -42.12
CA THR A 43 4.23 44.81 -41.92
C THR A 43 3.99 44.63 -40.42
N PRO A 44 3.06 45.36 -39.79
CA PRO A 44 2.64 45.07 -38.43
C PRO A 44 2.09 43.66 -38.32
N ILE A 45 2.61 42.85 -37.40
CA ILE A 45 2.17 41.47 -37.16
C ILE A 45 1.23 41.39 -35.97
N LEU A 46 1.63 42.00 -34.84
CA LEU A 46 0.79 42.10 -33.64
C LEU A 46 0.56 43.57 -33.33
N SER A 47 -0.72 43.96 -33.24
CA SER A 47 -1.14 45.32 -32.93
C SER A 47 -2.26 45.29 -31.91
N ALA A 48 -2.17 46.13 -30.88
CA ALA A 48 -3.19 46.22 -29.85
C ALA A 48 -3.31 47.65 -29.32
N LEU A 49 -4.48 48.01 -28.77
CA LEU A 49 -4.71 49.33 -28.17
C LEU A 49 -4.45 49.26 -26.66
N PRO A 50 -3.44 49.98 -26.12
CA PRO A 50 -3.20 50.01 -24.68
C PRO A 50 -4.38 50.65 -23.93
N PRO A 51 -4.78 50.13 -22.75
CA PRO A 51 -5.83 50.75 -21.97
C PRO A 51 -5.37 52.09 -21.37
N ALA A 52 -6.32 52.96 -21.05
CA ALA A 52 -6.07 54.28 -20.46
C ALA A 52 -5.25 54.21 -19.15
N SER A 53 -5.32 53.09 -18.43
CA SER A 53 -4.51 52.83 -17.23
C SER A 53 -3.00 52.88 -17.48
N THR A 54 -2.55 52.63 -18.72
CA THR A 54 -1.13 52.72 -19.12
C THR A 54 -0.61 54.16 -19.26
N LEU A 55 -1.50 55.16 -19.16
CA LEU A 55 -1.22 56.58 -19.40
C LEU A 55 -1.13 57.43 -18.12
N THR A 56 -1.22 56.80 -16.95
CA THR A 56 -1.35 57.47 -15.64
C THR A 56 -0.04 57.96 -15.03
N ARG A 57 1.11 57.67 -15.66
CA ARG A 57 2.43 58.03 -15.15
C ARG A 57 2.70 59.54 -15.30
N PRO A 58 3.41 60.18 -14.34
CA PRO A 58 3.84 61.57 -14.46
C PRO A 58 4.81 61.80 -15.63
N ASP A 59 4.81 63.04 -16.14
CA ASP A 59 5.69 63.49 -17.21
C ASP A 59 7.15 63.49 -16.72
N GLY A 60 8.04 62.88 -17.49
CA GLY A 60 9.46 62.81 -17.20
C GLY A 60 10.29 62.45 -18.43
N PRO A 61 11.63 62.47 -18.33
CA PRO A 61 12.51 62.17 -19.45
C PRO A 61 12.29 60.77 -20.06
N HIS A 62 11.77 59.83 -19.26
CA HIS A 62 11.49 58.44 -19.64
C HIS A 62 10.07 57.98 -19.26
N SER A 63 9.13 58.89 -18.97
CA SER A 63 7.75 58.57 -18.59
C SER A 63 6.76 59.65 -19.03
N GLY A 64 5.48 59.30 -19.21
CA GLY A 64 4.40 60.29 -19.40
C GLY A 64 4.48 61.13 -20.69
N ASN A 65 5.01 60.59 -21.79
CA ASN A 65 5.14 61.33 -23.05
C ASN A 65 3.77 61.77 -23.62
N LYS A 66 3.61 63.08 -23.85
CA LYS A 66 2.36 63.69 -24.31
C LYS A 66 1.86 63.14 -25.67
N HIS A 67 2.77 62.93 -26.63
CA HIS A 67 2.41 62.40 -27.95
C HIS A 67 1.90 60.96 -27.88
N VAL A 68 2.46 60.15 -26.98
CA VAL A 68 1.99 58.79 -26.75
C VAL A 68 0.58 58.80 -26.17
N ARG A 69 0.31 59.68 -25.18
CA ARG A 69 -1.03 59.82 -24.60
C ARG A 69 -2.05 60.26 -25.64
N GLU A 70 -1.71 61.25 -26.47
CA GLU A 70 -2.56 61.70 -27.59
C GLU A 70 -2.83 60.56 -28.58
N SER A 71 -1.80 59.79 -28.95
CA SER A 71 -1.93 58.65 -29.88
C SER A 71 -2.84 57.55 -29.33
N VAL A 72 -2.62 57.13 -28.08
CA VAL A 72 -3.41 56.06 -27.46
C VAL A 72 -4.85 56.54 -27.17
N ALA A 73 -5.03 57.76 -26.67
CA ALA A 73 -6.36 58.34 -26.46
C ALA A 73 -7.14 58.54 -27.77
N GLY A 74 -6.45 58.76 -28.89
CA GLY A 74 -7.03 58.82 -30.22
C GLY A 74 -7.42 57.46 -30.82
N GLY A 75 -7.19 56.35 -30.10
CA GLY A 75 -7.53 55.00 -30.57
C GLY A 75 -6.52 54.40 -31.56
N ASN A 76 -5.34 55.00 -31.73
CA ASN A 76 -4.33 54.46 -32.64
C ASN A 76 -3.73 53.17 -32.08
N LEU A 77 -3.86 52.07 -32.84
CA LEU A 77 -3.24 50.79 -32.49
C LEU A 77 -1.72 50.93 -32.36
N GLN A 78 -1.16 50.23 -31.39
CA GLN A 78 0.28 50.18 -31.15
C GLN A 78 0.81 48.85 -31.67
N HIS A 79 1.80 48.91 -32.57
CA HIS A 79 2.43 47.73 -33.15
C HIS A 79 3.50 47.20 -32.20
N VAL A 80 3.38 45.95 -31.75
CA VAL A 80 4.28 45.31 -30.77
C VAL A 80 5.05 44.12 -31.36
N ALA A 81 4.66 43.68 -32.56
CA ALA A 81 5.45 42.80 -33.42
C ALA A 81 5.35 43.25 -34.88
N TRP A 82 6.42 43.15 -35.65
CA TRP A 82 6.43 43.55 -37.06
C TRP A 82 7.45 42.73 -37.88
N ALA A 83 7.08 42.44 -39.12
CA ALA A 83 7.97 41.92 -40.14
C ALA A 83 8.61 43.11 -40.89
N ALA A 84 9.88 42.97 -41.26
CA ALA A 84 10.60 43.97 -42.03
C ALA A 84 11.32 43.30 -43.20
N GLU A 85 11.03 43.79 -44.41
CA GLU A 85 11.70 43.39 -45.64
C GLU A 85 12.55 44.55 -46.16
N ARG A 86 13.74 44.22 -46.65
CA ARG A 86 14.67 45.17 -47.29
C ARG A 86 14.62 44.96 -48.80
N PRO A 87 14.88 46.00 -49.62
CA PRO A 87 14.87 45.88 -51.08
C PRO A 87 15.78 44.78 -51.66
N ASN A 88 16.82 44.37 -50.93
CA ASN A 88 17.71 43.27 -51.32
C ASN A 88 17.21 41.88 -50.88
N GLY A 89 15.94 41.76 -50.45
CA GLY A 89 15.31 40.52 -50.02
C GLY A 89 15.75 40.04 -48.63
N GLY A 90 16.35 40.90 -47.80
CA GLY A 90 16.62 40.61 -46.40
C GLY A 90 15.34 40.70 -45.57
N ARG A 91 15.09 39.70 -44.72
CA ARG A 91 13.93 39.60 -43.83
C ARG A 91 14.36 39.77 -42.37
N GLY A 92 13.50 40.37 -41.55
CA GLY A 92 13.72 40.50 -40.12
C GLY A 92 12.39 40.63 -39.38
N PHE A 93 12.38 40.24 -38.12
CA PHE A 93 11.22 40.31 -37.25
C PHE A 93 11.59 41.08 -35.99
N GLY A 94 10.78 42.08 -35.66
CA GLY A 94 10.85 42.80 -34.39
C GLY A 94 9.71 42.37 -33.50
N PHE A 95 10.02 42.14 -32.22
CA PHE A 95 9.05 41.71 -31.21
C PHE A 95 9.45 42.29 -29.87
N THR A 96 8.50 42.93 -29.18
CA THR A 96 8.76 43.56 -27.88
C THR A 96 8.23 42.73 -26.70
N GLY A 97 7.63 41.57 -26.97
CA GLY A 97 7.15 40.65 -25.94
C GLY A 97 8.27 39.74 -25.41
N GLY A 98 7.98 39.00 -24.34
CA GLY A 98 8.88 38.04 -23.72
C GLY A 98 9.49 38.52 -22.40
N HIS A 99 9.02 39.63 -21.82
CA HIS A 99 9.47 40.09 -20.51
C HIS A 99 8.79 39.31 -19.37
N ASN A 100 7.60 38.75 -19.63
CA ASN A 100 6.94 37.82 -18.73
C ASN A 100 7.15 36.37 -19.21
N HIS A 101 8.07 35.65 -18.55
CA HIS A 101 8.47 34.27 -18.89
C HIS A 101 7.28 33.34 -19.14
N TRP A 102 6.23 33.44 -18.32
CA TRP A 102 5.10 32.52 -18.39
C TRP A 102 4.21 32.72 -19.61
N ASN A 103 4.35 33.83 -20.36
CA ASN A 103 3.67 34.01 -21.65
C ASN A 103 4.12 32.96 -22.68
N TRP A 104 5.28 32.34 -22.51
CA TRP A 104 5.69 31.19 -23.33
C TRP A 104 4.80 29.96 -23.12
N GLY A 105 3.93 29.95 -22.10
CA GLY A 105 2.88 28.93 -21.97
C GLY A 105 1.75 29.04 -22.98
N ASP A 106 1.55 30.22 -23.60
CA ASP A 106 0.52 30.41 -24.63
C ASP A 106 0.99 29.88 -26.00
N ASP A 107 0.22 28.98 -26.59
CA ASP A 107 0.54 28.33 -27.87
C ASP A 107 0.64 29.33 -29.03
N ASN A 108 -0.23 30.35 -29.06
CA ASN A 108 -0.24 31.35 -30.13
C ASN A 108 0.94 32.33 -29.99
N PHE A 109 1.31 32.67 -28.76
CA PHE A 109 2.51 33.47 -28.46
C PHE A 109 3.78 32.76 -28.96
N ARG A 110 3.92 31.45 -28.70
CA ARG A 110 5.05 30.64 -29.23
C ARG A 110 5.00 30.52 -30.74
N LYS A 111 3.83 30.21 -31.31
CA LYS A 111 3.66 29.98 -32.75
C LYS A 111 4.03 31.21 -33.59
N ILE A 112 3.68 32.43 -33.16
CA ILE A 112 4.13 33.68 -33.80
C ILE A 112 5.65 33.74 -33.92
N VAL A 113 6.37 33.44 -32.84
CA VAL A 113 7.83 33.52 -32.81
C VAL A 113 8.47 32.43 -33.66
N LEU A 114 7.95 31.19 -33.59
CA LEU A 114 8.43 30.08 -34.41
C LEU A 114 8.22 30.34 -35.91
N ASN A 115 7.02 30.80 -36.30
CA ASN A 115 6.72 31.19 -37.67
C ASN A 115 7.65 32.32 -38.15
N ALA A 116 7.91 33.31 -37.29
CA ALA A 116 8.82 34.42 -37.59
C ALA A 116 10.27 33.97 -37.81
N ILE A 117 10.78 33.03 -37.00
CA ILE A 117 12.12 32.46 -37.15
C ILE A 117 12.24 31.79 -38.52
N VAL A 118 11.29 30.93 -38.88
CA VAL A 118 11.28 30.23 -40.18
C VAL A 118 11.18 31.22 -41.34
N TRP A 119 10.28 32.19 -41.25
CA TRP A 119 10.12 33.21 -42.29
C TRP A 119 11.37 34.07 -42.48
N CYS A 120 12.05 34.48 -41.40
CA CYS A 120 13.31 35.24 -41.45
C CYS A 120 14.44 34.42 -42.08
N ALA A 121 14.46 33.11 -41.81
CA ALA A 121 15.39 32.15 -42.43
C ALA A 121 15.05 31.83 -43.91
N LYS A 122 14.01 32.46 -44.47
CA LYS A 122 13.49 32.20 -45.83
C LYS A 122 12.93 30.79 -46.04
N GLY A 123 12.50 30.12 -44.96
CA GLY A 123 11.72 28.90 -45.05
C GLY A 123 10.23 29.16 -45.28
N ASP A 124 9.51 28.12 -45.70
CA ASP A 124 8.06 28.14 -45.88
C ASP A 124 7.37 27.89 -44.53
N VAL A 125 6.47 28.80 -44.13
CA VAL A 125 5.64 28.60 -42.94
C VAL A 125 4.37 27.86 -43.34
N PRO A 126 4.08 26.66 -42.77
CA PRO A 126 2.88 25.90 -43.08
C PRO A 126 1.60 26.69 -42.83
N GLU A 127 0.49 26.35 -43.51
CA GLU A 127 -0.81 27.01 -43.33
C GLU A 127 -1.35 26.89 -41.89
N GLY A 128 -1.11 25.75 -41.23
CA GLY A 128 -1.40 25.54 -39.80
C GLY A 128 -0.37 26.13 -38.82
N GLY A 129 0.65 26.81 -39.34
CA GLY A 129 1.80 27.30 -38.58
C GLY A 129 2.79 26.21 -38.17
N ILE A 130 3.88 26.61 -37.54
CA ILE A 130 4.85 25.69 -36.96
C ILE A 130 4.26 25.08 -35.68
N SER A 131 4.35 23.76 -35.55
CA SER A 131 3.96 23.03 -34.34
C SER A 131 5.19 22.72 -33.49
N ASP A 132 5.09 22.96 -32.19
CA ASP A 132 6.04 22.51 -31.18
C ASP A 132 5.40 21.47 -30.25
N PRO A 133 6.19 20.59 -29.60
CA PRO A 133 5.67 19.70 -28.57
C PRO A 133 5.01 20.48 -27.43
N PRO A 134 3.95 19.94 -26.79
CA PRO A 134 3.27 20.61 -25.68
C PRO A 134 4.26 21.06 -24.60
N VAL A 135 4.21 22.35 -24.28
CA VAL A 135 5.01 22.92 -23.19
C VAL A 135 4.34 22.62 -21.87
N THR A 136 5.12 22.14 -20.90
CA THR A 136 4.63 21.83 -19.55
C THR A 136 5.01 22.93 -18.58
N TYR A 137 4.26 23.04 -17.48
CA TYR A 137 4.62 23.90 -16.35
C TYR A 137 6.05 23.61 -15.89
N GLN A 138 6.39 22.33 -15.71
CA GLN A 138 7.73 21.93 -15.30
C GLN A 138 8.79 22.39 -16.28
N LYS A 139 8.55 22.28 -17.59
CA LYS A 139 9.53 22.73 -18.61
C LYS A 139 9.72 24.24 -18.57
N LEU A 140 8.67 25.03 -18.31
CA LEU A 140 8.81 26.47 -18.12
C LEU A 140 9.54 26.79 -16.83
N GLU A 141 9.21 26.12 -15.73
CA GLU A 141 9.88 26.28 -14.44
C GLU A 141 11.38 25.96 -14.52
N GLU A 142 11.75 24.88 -15.22
CA GLU A 142 13.15 24.47 -15.46
C GLU A 142 13.94 25.48 -16.30
N ASN A 143 13.27 26.20 -17.21
CA ASN A 143 13.91 27.20 -18.07
C ASN A 143 13.78 28.63 -17.54
N GLN A 144 13.33 28.81 -16.29
CA GLN A 144 13.20 30.13 -15.67
C GLN A 144 14.54 30.58 -15.04
N ASP A 145 15.06 31.73 -15.46
CA ASP A 145 16.36 32.25 -14.98
C ASP A 145 16.34 32.80 -13.53
N PHE A 146 15.16 33.13 -13.01
CA PHE A 146 14.98 33.80 -11.71
C PHE A 146 13.95 33.07 -10.84
N GLU A 147 14.11 33.13 -9.52
CA GLU A 147 13.11 32.58 -8.59
C GLU A 147 11.75 33.26 -8.78
N GLN A 148 10.68 32.47 -8.62
CA GLN A 148 9.32 32.98 -8.66
C GLN A 148 9.09 33.96 -7.49
N PRO A 149 8.47 35.13 -7.71
CA PRO A 149 8.19 36.06 -6.63
C PRO A 149 7.25 35.43 -5.60
N SER A 150 7.29 35.89 -4.35
CA SER A 150 6.53 35.26 -3.25
C SER A 150 5.01 35.27 -3.42
N ASN A 151 4.49 36.12 -4.31
CA ASN A 151 3.07 36.19 -4.68
C ASN A 151 2.75 35.43 -5.98
N PHE A 152 3.70 34.65 -6.51
CA PHE A 152 3.48 33.83 -7.70
C PHE A 152 2.54 32.68 -7.37
N ASN A 153 1.44 32.58 -8.13
CA ASN A 153 0.51 31.48 -8.02
C ASN A 153 0.71 30.51 -9.18
N LYS A 154 1.29 29.35 -8.87
CA LYS A 154 1.50 28.23 -9.79
C LYS A 154 0.19 27.82 -10.48
N LEU A 155 -0.91 27.73 -9.74
CA LEU A 155 -2.21 27.25 -10.25
C LEU A 155 -2.85 28.25 -11.21
N ASP A 156 -2.81 29.54 -10.87
CA ASP A 156 -3.33 30.58 -11.76
C ASP A 156 -2.58 30.58 -13.09
N THR A 157 -1.27 30.35 -13.05
CA THR A 157 -0.43 30.26 -14.24
C THR A 157 -0.76 29.03 -15.09
N ILE A 158 -0.89 27.86 -14.46
CA ILE A 158 -1.29 26.62 -15.13
C ILE A 158 -2.66 26.77 -15.81
N ARG A 159 -3.65 27.31 -15.09
CA ARG A 159 -5.02 27.51 -15.60
C ARG A 159 -5.05 28.52 -16.73
N LYS A 160 -4.37 29.66 -16.56
CA LYS A 160 -4.31 30.74 -17.55
C LYS A 160 -3.78 30.26 -18.90
N PHE A 161 -2.74 29.42 -18.87
CA PHE A 161 -2.06 28.95 -20.09
C PHE A 161 -2.41 27.51 -20.47
N LYS A 162 -3.35 26.87 -19.76
CA LYS A 162 -3.75 25.46 -19.96
C LYS A 162 -2.57 24.48 -20.00
N LEU A 163 -1.58 24.70 -19.14
CA LEU A 163 -0.34 23.92 -19.12
C LEU A 163 -0.56 22.53 -18.51
N LYS A 164 0.04 21.50 -19.10
CA LYS A 164 0.21 20.21 -18.43
C LYS A 164 1.36 20.30 -17.43
N LEU A 165 1.34 19.57 -16.31
CA LEU A 165 2.45 19.61 -15.35
C LEU A 165 3.76 19.05 -15.92
N GLY A 166 3.66 18.01 -16.75
CA GLY A 166 4.79 17.14 -17.13
C GLY A 166 4.86 15.91 -16.24
N GLN A 167 5.48 14.83 -16.72
CA GLN A 167 5.85 13.71 -15.86
C GLN A 167 6.96 14.20 -14.93
N ALA A 168 6.88 13.84 -13.65
CA ALA A 168 7.98 14.04 -12.73
C ALA A 168 9.22 13.39 -13.36
N SER A 169 10.14 14.23 -13.87
CA SER A 169 11.48 13.76 -14.16
C SER A 169 11.96 13.14 -12.87
N SER A 170 12.44 11.90 -12.92
CA SER A 170 13.16 11.28 -11.82
C SER A 170 14.18 12.30 -11.36
N GLN A 171 13.91 13.01 -10.27
CA GLN A 171 14.87 13.97 -9.75
C GLN A 171 16.12 13.13 -9.52
N LYS A 172 17.17 13.36 -10.32
CA LYS A 172 18.46 12.71 -10.08
C LYS A 172 18.78 13.06 -8.64
N ARG A 173 18.66 12.05 -7.76
CA ARG A 173 18.95 12.17 -6.33
C ARG A 173 20.25 12.95 -6.23
N VAL A 174 20.24 14.05 -5.48
CA VAL A 174 21.45 14.84 -5.25
C VAL A 174 22.49 13.88 -4.71
N GLN A 175 23.55 13.62 -5.49
CA GLN A 175 24.58 12.70 -5.06
C GLN A 175 25.39 13.38 -3.95
N PRO A 176 25.66 12.71 -2.83
CA PRO A 176 26.49 13.28 -1.78
C PRO A 176 27.91 13.49 -2.29
N LEU A 177 28.52 14.61 -1.91
CA LEU A 177 29.95 14.83 -2.07
C LEU A 177 30.76 13.86 -1.19
N TYR A 178 30.17 13.44 -0.07
CA TYR A 178 30.74 12.46 0.85
C TYR A 178 29.66 11.80 1.68
N ARG A 179 29.83 10.52 1.98
CA ARG A 179 28.99 9.74 2.88
C ARG A 179 29.88 8.81 3.70
N SER A 180 29.84 8.92 5.04
CA SER A 180 30.63 8.06 5.91
C SER A 180 30.06 6.64 5.96
N PRO A 181 30.85 5.63 6.40
CA PRO A 181 30.31 4.44 7.05
C PRO A 181 29.44 4.80 8.26
N ILE A 182 28.68 3.83 8.77
CA ILE A 182 27.96 3.99 10.04
C ILE A 182 29.00 4.11 11.16
N ILE A 183 28.77 5.07 12.06
CA ILE A 183 29.60 5.32 13.23
C ILE A 183 28.81 4.87 14.45
N THR A 184 29.42 4.00 15.25
CA THR A 184 28.92 3.50 16.52
C THR A 184 30.01 3.64 17.58
N THR A 185 29.72 3.31 18.84
CA THR A 185 30.73 3.25 19.92
C THR A 185 31.85 2.22 19.66
N GLN A 186 31.68 1.30 18.71
CA GLN A 186 32.76 0.41 18.25
C GLN A 186 33.70 1.08 17.25
N THR A 187 33.33 2.22 16.68
CA THR A 187 34.18 2.96 15.75
C THR A 187 35.35 3.59 16.51
N LYS A 188 36.58 3.36 16.04
CA LYS A 188 37.79 3.85 16.71
C LYS A 188 37.72 5.36 16.96
N GLY A 189 37.74 5.76 18.23
CA GLY A 189 37.67 7.16 18.66
C GLY A 189 36.30 7.81 18.46
N HIS A 190 35.24 7.02 18.25
CA HIS A 190 33.86 7.44 18.01
C HIS A 190 33.71 8.51 16.91
N SER A 191 34.62 8.52 15.94
CA SER A 191 34.74 9.62 14.99
C SER A 191 35.32 9.20 13.64
N ILE A 192 35.09 10.03 12.63
CA ILE A 192 35.65 9.88 11.29
C ILE A 192 36.06 11.24 10.71
N PRO A 193 37.24 11.36 10.06
CA PRO A 193 37.61 12.57 9.34
C PRO A 193 36.78 12.69 8.05
N ILE A 194 36.34 13.91 7.76
CA ILE A 194 35.53 14.25 6.59
C ILE A 194 36.25 15.33 5.82
N LYS A 195 36.49 15.11 4.53
CA LYS A 195 37.10 16.07 3.62
C LYS A 195 36.45 16.00 2.25
N VAL A 196 35.96 17.14 1.75
CA VAL A 196 35.26 17.24 0.47
C VAL A 196 35.77 18.41 -0.36
N SER A 197 35.77 18.24 -1.69
CA SER A 197 35.93 19.35 -2.63
C SER A 197 34.62 20.13 -2.72
N LEU A 198 34.72 21.46 -2.71
CA LEU A 198 33.61 22.40 -2.90
C LEU A 198 33.81 23.28 -4.14
N ILE A 199 34.73 22.89 -5.04
CA ILE A 199 34.91 23.55 -6.34
C ILE A 199 33.54 23.58 -7.05
N ASP A 200 33.18 24.76 -7.57
CA ASP A 200 31.90 25.06 -8.24
C ASP A 200 30.64 24.92 -7.35
N SER A 201 30.79 24.80 -6.03
CA SER A 201 29.67 24.71 -5.09
C SER A 201 29.30 26.09 -4.52
N LYS A 202 28.03 26.48 -4.63
CA LYS A 202 27.50 27.71 -4.02
C LYS A 202 27.02 27.48 -2.58
N GLN A 203 26.70 26.24 -2.23
CA GLN A 203 26.22 25.84 -0.91
C GLN A 203 27.02 24.68 -0.34
N LEU A 204 27.01 24.58 0.98
CA LEU A 204 27.45 23.41 1.73
C LEU A 204 26.29 22.94 2.59
N VAL A 205 25.94 21.65 2.48
CA VAL A 205 24.88 21.04 3.27
C VAL A 205 25.43 19.88 4.07
N LEU A 206 25.32 19.99 5.38
CA LEU A 206 25.74 18.99 6.35
C LEU A 206 24.52 18.20 6.84
N VAL A 207 24.56 16.88 6.70
CA VAL A 207 23.46 15.99 7.10
C VAL A 207 24.00 14.92 8.05
N VAL A 208 23.25 14.67 9.13
CA VAL A 208 23.45 13.50 9.98
C VAL A 208 22.22 12.60 9.85
N GLU A 209 22.44 11.36 9.41
CA GLU A 209 21.43 10.32 9.22
C GLU A 209 21.46 9.35 10.41
N ASP A 210 20.31 8.75 10.73
CA ASP A 210 20.25 7.55 11.58
C ASP A 210 21.05 6.40 10.92
N GLY A 211 21.82 5.68 11.73
CA GLY A 211 22.62 4.54 11.34
C GLY A 211 21.81 3.25 11.12
N GLY A 212 20.50 3.27 11.37
CA GLY A 212 19.55 2.20 11.01
C GLY A 212 19.09 1.34 12.20
N ASN A 213 19.34 1.79 13.43
CA ASN A 213 18.81 1.18 14.67
C ASN A 213 17.69 2.04 15.31
N GLY A 214 17.28 3.13 14.63
CA GLY A 214 16.35 4.12 15.14
C GLY A 214 17.07 5.28 15.81
N TYR A 215 16.41 6.44 15.90
CA TYR A 215 17.03 7.71 16.31
C TYR A 215 17.29 7.87 17.83
N GLY A 216 17.26 6.77 18.59
CA GLY A 216 17.37 6.81 20.05
C GLY A 216 18.81 7.00 20.51
N CYS A 217 19.15 8.19 21.00
CA CYS A 217 20.50 8.54 21.52
C CYS A 217 21.55 8.83 20.44
N ASP A 218 21.15 9.24 19.23
CA ASP A 218 22.03 9.54 18.11
C ASP A 218 22.50 11.00 18.08
N TRP A 219 23.26 11.37 19.10
CA TRP A 219 23.78 12.73 19.21
C TRP A 219 25.11 12.83 18.47
N ALA A 220 25.29 13.91 17.72
CA ALA A 220 26.38 14.05 16.77
C ALA A 220 27.07 15.41 16.92
N ASN A 221 28.38 15.43 16.70
CA ASN A 221 29.15 16.66 16.60
C ASN A 221 29.91 16.72 15.27
N TRP A 222 29.85 17.86 14.60
CA TRP A 222 30.82 18.25 13.58
C TRP A 222 31.93 19.06 14.26
N ILE A 223 33.06 18.43 14.54
CA ILE A 223 34.19 19.04 15.28
C ILE A 223 35.16 19.74 14.31
N ASN A 224 35.60 20.94 14.69
CA ASN A 224 36.48 21.82 13.90
C ASN A 224 36.08 21.97 12.41
N PRO A 225 34.79 22.20 12.09
CA PRO A 225 34.34 22.31 10.71
C PRO A 225 34.96 23.54 10.08
N THR A 226 35.65 23.38 8.96
CA THR A 226 36.53 24.38 8.36
C THR A 226 36.33 24.42 6.85
N ILE A 227 36.24 25.61 6.28
CA ILE A 227 36.25 25.84 4.82
C ILE A 227 37.54 26.54 4.40
N LYS A 228 38.03 26.23 3.20
CA LYS A 228 39.29 26.77 2.66
C LYS A 228 39.08 27.33 1.25
N GLY A 229 39.65 28.51 0.99
CA GLY A 229 39.85 29.05 -0.35
C GLY A 229 41.30 28.88 -0.81
N ALA A 230 41.69 29.57 -1.88
CA ALA A 230 43.05 29.45 -2.45
C ALA A 230 44.15 29.94 -1.47
N ASP A 231 43.87 31.00 -0.72
CA ASP A 231 44.81 31.71 0.17
C ASP A 231 44.25 31.99 1.57
N TRP A 232 43.09 31.41 1.91
CA TRP A 232 42.43 31.62 3.20
C TRP A 232 41.80 30.34 3.76
N THR A 233 41.64 30.30 5.09
CA THR A 233 40.97 29.25 5.84
C THR A 233 40.08 29.88 6.90
N LYS A 234 38.84 29.40 7.04
CA LYS A 234 37.87 29.93 8.01
C LYS A 234 37.12 28.80 8.72
N PRO A 235 36.91 28.88 10.04
CA PRO A 235 35.94 28.05 10.74
C PRO A 235 34.54 28.22 10.13
N LEU A 236 33.82 27.13 9.93
CA LEU A 236 32.43 27.16 9.48
C LEU A 236 31.51 27.74 10.57
N THR A 237 31.91 27.64 11.84
CA THR A 237 31.24 28.22 13.01
C THR A 237 31.23 29.75 13.01
N ASP A 238 32.11 30.41 12.25
CA ASP A 238 32.10 31.87 12.06
C ASP A 238 31.05 32.31 11.02
N LEU A 239 30.50 31.37 10.24
CA LEU A 239 29.44 31.64 9.28
C LEU A 239 28.07 31.41 9.93
N LYS A 240 27.12 32.26 9.56
CA LYS A 240 25.71 32.03 9.87
C LYS A 240 25.13 31.08 8.81
N TRP A 241 24.59 29.94 9.24
CA TRP A 241 23.84 29.06 8.34
C TRP A 241 22.59 29.76 7.78
N LYS A 242 22.19 29.36 6.59
CA LYS A 242 20.91 29.73 5.96
C LYS A 242 19.74 29.06 6.68
N SER A 243 19.88 27.77 7.00
CA SER A 243 18.91 27.00 7.80
C SER A 243 19.59 25.86 8.54
N ALA A 244 18.98 25.41 9.62
CA ALA A 244 19.43 24.28 10.41
C ALA A 244 18.23 23.58 11.06
N THR A 245 18.11 22.28 10.87
CA THR A 245 17.07 21.42 11.46
C THR A 245 17.71 20.21 12.11
N ALA A 246 17.07 19.68 13.15
CA ALA A 246 17.37 18.41 13.78
C ALA A 246 16.06 17.79 14.25
N GLU A 247 15.97 16.45 14.26
CA GLU A 247 14.77 15.74 14.70
C GLU A 247 14.49 15.94 16.20
N TRP A 248 15.55 16.01 17.01
CA TRP A 248 15.47 16.27 18.43
C TRP A 248 16.54 17.28 18.88
N GLY A 249 16.22 18.10 19.88
CA GLY A 249 17.11 19.15 20.36
C GLY A 249 17.24 20.33 19.39
N LYS A 250 18.37 21.04 19.45
CA LYS A 250 18.69 22.15 18.53
C LYS A 250 20.08 21.96 17.95
N VAL A 251 20.25 22.35 16.68
CA VAL A 251 21.58 22.55 16.10
C VAL A 251 22.23 23.75 16.80
N GLN A 252 23.42 23.56 17.37
CA GLN A 252 24.09 24.58 18.15
C GLN A 252 25.56 24.72 17.78
N VAL A 253 26.05 25.97 17.78
CA VAL A 253 27.47 26.28 17.61
C VAL A 253 28.15 26.15 18.97
N ASN A 254 29.27 25.42 19.01
CA ASN A 254 30.13 25.19 20.17
C ASN A 254 29.47 24.50 21.38
N LEU A 255 28.27 23.96 21.20
CA LEU A 255 27.50 23.20 22.18
C LEU A 255 26.87 21.98 21.50
N ASN A 256 26.56 20.94 22.27
CA ASN A 256 25.86 19.76 21.79
C ASN A 256 24.36 20.01 21.58
N ALA A 257 23.63 18.99 21.12
CA ALA A 257 22.20 19.09 20.78
C ALA A 257 21.29 19.58 21.94
N ALA A 258 21.71 19.38 23.20
CA ALA A 258 20.99 19.80 24.41
C ALA A 258 21.53 21.09 25.04
N GLY A 259 22.52 21.74 24.42
CA GLY A 259 23.09 23.01 24.90
C GLY A 259 24.17 22.85 25.98
N GLN A 260 24.79 21.68 26.06
CA GLN A 260 25.92 21.39 26.96
C GLN A 260 27.25 21.40 26.19
N PRO A 261 28.42 21.43 26.86
CA PRO A 261 29.71 21.34 26.19
C PRO A 261 29.82 20.07 25.34
N MET A 262 30.29 20.20 24.09
CA MET A 262 30.50 19.05 23.20
C MET A 262 31.64 18.17 23.71
N LYS A 263 31.36 16.87 23.84
CA LYS A 263 32.35 15.87 24.26
C LYS A 263 32.25 14.63 23.40
N THR A 264 33.40 14.10 23.03
CA THR A 264 33.52 12.84 22.29
C THR A 264 34.65 12.04 22.89
N ASN A 265 34.35 10.82 23.35
CA ASN A 265 35.34 9.86 23.85
C ASN A 265 36.28 10.44 24.93
N GLY A 266 35.70 11.09 25.93
CA GLY A 266 36.39 11.71 27.07
C GLY A 266 37.04 13.06 26.78
N VAL A 267 36.99 13.55 25.55
CA VAL A 267 37.63 14.81 25.12
C VAL A 267 36.58 15.87 24.86
N ALA A 268 36.72 17.03 25.50
CA ALA A 268 35.90 18.20 25.25
C ALA A 268 36.43 19.01 24.06
N TYR A 269 35.53 19.55 23.25
CA TYR A 269 35.86 20.37 22.09
C TYR A 269 35.16 21.73 22.16
N GLU A 270 35.94 22.80 21.98
CA GLU A 270 35.44 24.18 22.08
C GLU A 270 34.93 24.73 20.75
N ASN A 271 35.25 24.09 19.62
CA ASN A 271 34.86 24.51 18.28
C ASN A 271 34.18 23.39 17.50
N GLY A 272 32.93 23.61 17.11
CA GLY A 272 32.14 22.62 16.39
C GLY A 272 30.66 22.95 16.32
N ILE A 273 29.89 22.06 15.70
CA ILE A 273 28.44 22.16 15.58
C ILE A 273 27.80 20.88 16.10
N GLY A 274 27.07 20.98 17.22
CA GLY A 274 26.36 19.86 17.81
C GLY A 274 24.93 19.74 17.28
N THR A 275 24.48 18.50 17.07
CA THR A 275 23.17 18.18 16.50
C THR A 275 22.71 16.77 16.92
N HIS A 276 21.50 16.40 16.52
CA HIS A 276 20.96 15.04 16.59
C HIS A 276 20.90 14.42 15.18
N SER A 277 20.78 13.10 15.05
CA SER A 277 20.47 12.45 13.77
C SER A 277 19.15 12.96 13.17
N ASN A 278 18.98 12.73 11.87
CA ASN A 278 17.97 13.36 11.01
C ASN A 278 18.05 14.90 11.06
N SER A 279 19.28 15.42 10.95
CA SER A 279 19.55 16.86 10.87
C SER A 279 20.05 17.30 9.51
N THR A 280 19.79 18.56 9.17
CA THR A 280 20.26 19.22 7.94
C THR A 280 20.65 20.65 8.24
N ILE A 281 21.88 21.04 7.89
CA ILE A 281 22.44 22.36 8.13
C ILE A 281 22.95 22.91 6.80
N ILE A 282 22.41 24.04 6.35
CA ILE A 282 22.67 24.62 5.03
C ILE A 282 23.43 25.93 5.18
N TYR A 283 24.57 26.04 4.51
CA TYR A 283 25.37 27.26 4.40
C TYR A 283 25.41 27.75 2.96
N GLU A 284 25.33 29.07 2.79
CA GLU A 284 25.79 29.73 1.56
C GLU A 284 27.30 29.95 1.69
N LEU A 285 28.05 29.57 0.65
CA LEU A 285 29.51 29.59 0.69
C LEU A 285 30.05 30.94 0.19
N PRO A 286 31.12 31.49 0.82
CA PRO A 286 31.87 32.60 0.24
C PRO A 286 32.43 32.22 -1.15
N GLU A 287 32.45 33.19 -2.07
CA GLU A 287 33.05 33.01 -3.39
C GLU A 287 34.52 32.57 -3.27
N GLY A 288 34.93 31.63 -4.12
CA GLY A 288 36.29 31.08 -4.10
C GLY A 288 36.55 30.02 -3.01
N THR A 289 35.51 29.47 -2.37
CA THR A 289 35.64 28.30 -1.49
C THR A 289 36.00 27.05 -2.30
N LEU A 290 37.04 26.32 -1.89
CA LEU A 290 37.58 25.16 -2.58
C LEU A 290 37.31 23.83 -1.87
N SER A 291 37.24 23.81 -0.54
CA SER A 291 37.06 22.56 0.22
C SER A 291 36.45 22.77 1.59
N PHE A 292 35.83 21.70 2.12
CA PHE A 292 35.38 21.59 3.50
C PHE A 292 36.06 20.40 4.21
N GLU A 293 36.44 20.60 5.46
CA GLU A 293 37.06 19.61 6.34
C GLU A 293 36.40 19.65 7.73
N ALA A 294 36.11 18.49 8.32
CA ALA A 294 35.61 18.37 9.70
C ALA A 294 35.95 16.99 10.28
N LEU A 295 35.74 16.81 11.58
CA LEU A 295 35.71 15.51 12.23
C LEU A 295 34.27 15.21 12.68
N GLY A 296 33.61 14.24 12.04
CA GLY A 296 32.27 13.80 12.41
C GLY A 296 32.33 12.81 13.57
N CYS A 297 31.63 13.09 14.67
CA CYS A 297 31.76 12.34 15.92
C CYS A 297 30.42 12.00 16.56
N LEU A 298 30.38 10.93 17.36
CA LEU A 298 29.33 10.74 18.37
C LEU A 298 29.52 11.74 19.52
N ASP A 299 28.43 12.35 20.00
CA ASP A 299 28.44 13.14 21.23
C ASP A 299 28.18 12.24 22.45
N GLU A 300 28.85 12.53 23.56
CA GLU A 300 28.67 11.81 24.82
C GLU A 300 27.25 11.90 25.38
N GLY A 301 26.50 12.94 25.05
CA GLY A 301 25.08 13.02 25.38
C GLY A 301 24.29 11.85 24.79
N GLY A 302 24.72 11.31 23.65
CA GLY A 302 24.20 10.08 23.07
C GLY A 302 24.85 8.83 23.66
N THR A 303 26.18 8.75 23.62
CA THR A 303 26.89 7.51 23.99
C THR A 303 26.88 7.17 25.48
N SER A 304 26.52 8.11 26.35
CA SER A 304 26.35 7.86 27.79
C SER A 304 24.97 7.31 28.14
N GLN A 305 24.08 7.17 27.17
CA GLN A 305 22.77 6.56 27.31
C GLN A 305 22.81 5.13 26.76
N ALA A 306 22.02 4.23 27.36
CA ALA A 306 21.91 2.82 26.95
C ALA A 306 23.26 2.12 26.71
N ASP A 307 24.23 2.38 27.61
CA ASP A 307 25.62 1.90 27.55
C ASP A 307 26.33 2.16 26.20
N GLY A 308 25.87 3.16 25.45
CA GLY A 308 26.38 3.53 24.14
C GLY A 308 26.04 2.56 23.01
N THR A 309 25.22 1.54 23.28
CA THR A 309 24.82 0.52 22.30
C THR A 309 23.71 1.00 21.36
N ALA A 310 22.94 2.01 21.79
CA ALA A 310 21.85 2.59 21.02
C ALA A 310 22.30 3.69 20.04
N THR A 311 23.53 4.20 20.14
CA THR A 311 24.01 5.28 19.26
C THR A 311 24.57 4.73 17.94
N SER A 312 23.96 5.09 16.82
CA SER A 312 24.40 4.76 15.47
C SER A 312 24.04 5.88 14.50
N LEU A 313 25.03 6.48 13.84
CA LEU A 313 24.77 7.59 12.93
C LEU A 313 25.70 7.60 11.72
N ARG A 314 25.31 8.36 10.70
CA ARG A 314 26.08 8.53 9.47
C ARG A 314 26.15 10.00 9.07
N PHE A 315 27.33 10.46 8.67
CA PHE A 315 27.55 11.82 8.20
C PHE A 315 27.56 11.88 6.68
N THR A 316 26.78 12.79 6.12
CA THR A 316 26.69 13.01 4.68
C THR A 316 26.83 14.49 4.35
N VAL A 317 27.55 14.81 3.28
CA VAL A 317 27.79 16.19 2.82
C VAL A 317 27.32 16.36 1.39
N TYR A 318 26.59 17.44 1.11
CA TYR A 318 26.10 17.79 -0.22
C TYR A 318 26.50 19.23 -0.61
N ASN A 319 26.45 19.55 -1.90
CA ASN A 319 26.66 20.89 -2.45
C ASN A 319 25.37 21.67 -2.75
N ARG A 320 24.23 21.05 -2.48
CA ARG A 320 22.87 21.62 -2.49
C ARG A 320 22.01 20.77 -1.59
N ALA A 321 20.91 21.32 -1.06
CA ALA A 321 20.03 20.55 -0.20
C ALA A 321 19.53 19.31 -0.96
N PRO A 322 19.74 18.07 -0.45
CA PRO A 322 18.94 16.97 -0.90
C PRO A 322 17.48 17.32 -0.59
N VAL A 323 16.53 16.81 -1.37
CA VAL A 323 15.11 16.95 -1.02
C VAL A 323 14.87 16.12 0.24
N VAL A 324 15.15 16.72 1.39
CA VAL A 324 14.68 16.25 2.69
C VAL A 324 13.23 16.65 2.69
N GLN A 325 12.34 15.66 2.53
CA GLN A 325 10.91 15.87 2.73
C GLN A 325 10.71 16.38 4.14
N SER A 326 10.49 17.69 4.26
CA SER A 326 9.89 18.24 5.45
C SER A 326 8.52 17.60 5.58
N ASN A 327 8.31 16.84 6.66
CA ASN A 327 7.04 16.24 7.07
C ASN A 327 5.94 17.26 7.45
N ALA A 328 5.99 18.48 6.91
CA ALA A 328 4.88 19.42 6.93
C ALA A 328 4.10 19.20 5.63
N GLY A 329 2.96 18.51 5.76
CA GLY A 329 2.13 18.04 4.66
C GLY A 329 1.76 19.16 3.69
N LEU A 330 2.11 18.94 2.42
CA LEU A 330 1.44 19.64 1.34
C LEU A 330 0.14 18.90 1.12
N GLU A 331 -0.90 19.35 1.80
CA GLU A 331 -2.27 19.16 1.36
C GLU A 331 -2.34 19.52 -0.14
N ARG A 332 -2.64 18.54 -0.99
CA ARG A 332 -2.71 18.71 -2.46
C ARG A 332 -4.14 18.86 -2.92
N ASP A 333 -4.35 19.65 -3.97
CA ASP A 333 -5.55 19.58 -4.79
C ASP A 333 -5.57 18.27 -5.61
N PRO A 334 -6.76 17.78 -6.02
CA PRO A 334 -6.91 16.58 -6.85
C PRO A 334 -6.00 16.53 -8.08
N GLU A 335 -5.81 17.67 -8.75
CA GLU A 335 -4.98 17.76 -9.96
C GLU A 335 -3.51 17.37 -9.72
N PHE A 336 -3.06 17.35 -8.45
CA PHE A 336 -1.73 16.92 -8.02
C PHE A 336 -1.73 15.60 -7.24
N ALA A 337 -2.86 14.90 -7.12
CA ALA A 337 -2.98 13.71 -6.28
C ALA A 337 -1.89 12.67 -6.56
N VAL A 338 -1.63 12.38 -7.84
CA VAL A 338 -0.60 11.41 -8.27
C VAL A 338 0.83 11.87 -7.94
N SER A 339 1.08 13.17 -7.85
CA SER A 339 2.42 13.68 -7.49
C SER A 339 2.80 13.39 -6.04
N GLY A 340 1.83 13.03 -5.21
CA GLY A 340 2.03 12.57 -3.85
C GLY A 340 2.42 11.09 -3.74
N LEU A 341 2.56 10.38 -4.87
CA LEU A 341 2.77 8.94 -4.91
C LEU A 341 4.12 8.60 -5.56
N ASN A 342 4.84 7.68 -4.93
CA ASN A 342 5.90 6.92 -5.56
C ASN A 342 5.32 5.59 -6.04
N VAL A 343 5.29 5.36 -7.36
CA VAL A 343 4.70 4.16 -7.97
C VAL A 343 5.83 3.28 -8.47
N ALA A 344 5.74 1.98 -8.20
CA ALA A 344 6.81 1.06 -8.54
C ALA A 344 7.01 0.88 -10.06
N GLU A 345 8.19 0.41 -10.45
CA GLU A 345 8.56 0.23 -11.85
C GLU A 345 7.56 -0.65 -12.61
N GLY A 346 7.29 -0.25 -13.86
CA GLY A 346 6.34 -0.92 -14.75
C GLY A 346 4.88 -0.60 -14.49
N MET A 347 4.58 0.35 -13.58
CA MET A 347 3.23 0.76 -13.23
C MET A 347 3.07 2.28 -13.24
N LYS A 348 1.82 2.73 -13.28
CA LYS A 348 1.37 4.12 -13.23
C LYS A 348 0.12 4.19 -12.37
N ALA A 349 0.05 5.19 -11.49
CA ALA A 349 -1.18 5.58 -10.83
C ALA A 349 -1.86 6.69 -11.63
N THR A 350 -3.18 6.59 -11.80
CA THR A 350 -4.04 7.66 -12.32
C THR A 350 -5.16 7.95 -11.34
N LEU A 351 -5.49 9.21 -11.15
CA LEU A 351 -6.64 9.61 -10.33
C LEU A 351 -7.92 9.30 -11.13
N ALA A 352 -8.75 8.42 -10.59
CA ALA A 352 -10.00 8.00 -11.21
C ALA A 352 -11.19 8.83 -10.71
N ALA A 353 -11.21 9.18 -9.42
CA ALA A 353 -12.21 10.06 -8.82
C ALA A 353 -11.65 10.78 -7.59
N SER A 354 -12.22 11.95 -7.24
CA SER A 354 -11.76 12.76 -6.10
C SER A 354 -12.83 13.72 -5.59
N GLU A 355 -12.48 14.45 -4.54
CA GLU A 355 -13.17 15.67 -4.13
C GLU A 355 -13.31 16.69 -5.28
N PRO A 356 -14.35 17.56 -5.26
CA PRO A 356 -15.40 17.68 -4.25
C PRO A 356 -16.57 16.68 -4.42
N SER A 357 -16.58 15.85 -5.46
CA SER A 357 -17.63 14.86 -5.73
C SER A 357 -17.60 13.66 -4.77
N LEU A 358 -16.43 13.38 -4.20
CA LEU A 358 -16.13 12.20 -3.41
C LEU A 358 -15.51 12.58 -2.06
N TYR A 359 -15.97 11.93 -0.99
CA TYR A 359 -15.43 12.05 0.37
C TYR A 359 -14.63 10.79 0.76
N SER A 360 -14.22 10.67 2.02
CA SER A 360 -13.42 9.54 2.52
C SER A 360 -14.05 8.19 2.23
N LEU A 361 -13.25 7.25 1.72
CA LEU A 361 -13.68 5.93 1.27
C LEU A 361 -13.09 4.85 2.16
N THR A 362 -13.94 4.06 2.85
CA THR A 362 -13.48 2.92 3.66
C THR A 362 -13.14 1.70 2.81
N ASN A 363 -14.02 1.37 1.86
CA ASN A 363 -14.00 0.11 1.13
C ASN A 363 -14.47 0.27 -0.31
N LEU A 364 -14.05 -0.66 -1.17
CA LEU A 364 -14.48 -0.73 -2.57
C LEU A 364 -14.72 -2.17 -3.04
N ASP A 365 -15.57 -2.32 -4.06
CA ASP A 365 -15.65 -3.53 -4.89
C ASP A 365 -15.91 -3.11 -6.35
N ILE A 366 -15.67 -4.01 -7.31
CA ILE A 366 -15.79 -3.72 -8.74
C ILE A 366 -16.69 -4.76 -9.38
N ASP A 367 -17.80 -4.29 -9.96
CA ASP A 367 -18.75 -5.19 -10.60
C ASP A 367 -18.27 -5.69 -11.97
N HIS A 368 -18.98 -6.68 -12.51
CA HIS A 368 -18.72 -7.26 -13.83
C HIS A 368 -18.80 -6.26 -15.01
N ARG A 369 -19.37 -5.07 -14.81
CA ARG A 369 -19.42 -3.98 -15.79
C ARG A 369 -18.27 -2.99 -15.60
N GLY A 370 -17.34 -3.26 -14.69
CA GLY A 370 -16.20 -2.40 -14.37
C GLY A 370 -16.58 -1.12 -13.64
N ARG A 371 -17.78 -1.03 -13.07
CA ARG A 371 -18.17 0.09 -12.21
C ARG A 371 -17.58 -0.13 -10.83
N VAL A 372 -17.05 0.93 -10.23
CA VAL A 372 -16.44 0.90 -8.89
C VAL A 372 -17.49 1.29 -7.87
N TRP A 373 -17.77 0.37 -6.95
CA TRP A 373 -18.70 0.56 -5.85
C TRP A 373 -17.91 0.93 -4.60
N VAL A 374 -18.29 2.00 -3.90
CA VAL A 374 -17.53 2.49 -2.74
C VAL A 374 -18.42 2.82 -1.55
N CYS A 375 -17.90 2.55 -0.35
CA CYS A 375 -18.46 3.00 0.91
C CYS A 375 -17.88 4.37 1.26
N GLU A 376 -18.69 5.42 1.14
CA GLU A 376 -18.28 6.79 1.40
C GLU A 376 -18.78 7.27 2.77
N VAL A 377 -17.84 7.56 3.66
CA VAL A 377 -18.06 7.66 5.10
C VAL A 377 -17.74 9.05 5.63
N MET A 378 -18.66 9.64 6.38
CA MET A 378 -18.47 10.88 7.15
C MET A 378 -18.83 10.71 8.63
N ASN A 379 -19.65 9.73 8.98
CA ASN A 379 -20.21 9.57 10.33
C ASN A 379 -19.35 8.72 11.28
N TYR A 380 -18.05 8.59 11.02
CA TYR A 380 -17.20 7.66 11.77
C TYR A 380 -16.76 8.18 13.14
N ARG A 381 -17.07 7.41 14.18
CA ARG A 381 -16.67 7.61 15.59
C ARG A 381 -17.03 9.01 16.12
N LYS A 382 -16.02 9.83 16.41
CA LYS A 382 -16.21 11.19 16.97
C LYS A 382 -16.98 12.12 16.01
N HIS A 383 -17.12 11.72 14.75
CA HIS A 383 -17.84 12.42 13.70
C HIS A 383 -19.25 11.86 13.46
N ALA A 384 -19.76 11.00 14.35
CA ALA A 384 -21.13 10.51 14.28
C ALA A 384 -22.13 11.66 14.09
N ASN A 385 -23.08 11.48 13.17
CA ASN A 385 -24.13 12.44 12.78
C ASN A 385 -23.65 13.71 12.06
N LYS A 386 -22.41 13.78 11.55
CA LYS A 386 -21.94 14.89 10.70
C LYS A 386 -22.67 14.98 9.37
N ARG A 387 -23.16 13.84 8.85
CA ARG A 387 -24.05 13.74 7.71
C ARG A 387 -25.41 13.21 8.20
N PRO A 388 -26.39 14.07 8.53
CA PRO A 388 -27.65 13.64 9.15
C PRO A 388 -28.49 12.61 8.38
N LYS A 389 -28.26 12.49 7.06
CA LYS A 389 -28.91 11.49 6.20
C LYS A 389 -28.25 10.10 6.26
N GLY A 390 -27.10 9.99 6.92
CA GLY A 390 -26.28 8.80 6.94
C GLY A 390 -25.27 8.72 5.80
N ASP A 391 -24.33 7.79 5.93
CA ASP A 391 -23.29 7.50 4.94
C ASP A 391 -23.87 6.88 3.66
N ARG A 392 -23.04 6.83 2.60
CA ARG A 392 -23.48 6.50 1.24
C ARG A 392 -22.76 5.28 0.69
N ILE A 393 -23.49 4.50 -0.09
CA ILE A 393 -22.94 3.54 -1.05
C ILE A 393 -23.06 4.18 -2.42
N LEU A 394 -21.93 4.35 -3.09
CA LEU A 394 -21.86 5.01 -4.40
C LEU A 394 -21.47 4.01 -5.49
N ILE A 395 -21.96 4.24 -6.70
CA ILE A 395 -21.53 3.57 -7.93
C ILE A 395 -20.82 4.62 -8.78
N LEU A 396 -19.58 4.36 -9.11
CA LEU A 396 -18.72 5.19 -9.95
C LEU A 396 -18.50 4.48 -11.29
N GLU A 397 -18.75 5.17 -12.39
CA GLU A 397 -18.68 4.59 -13.74
C GLU A 397 -17.86 5.50 -14.66
N ASP A 398 -16.95 4.89 -15.40
CA ASP A 398 -16.25 5.50 -16.52
C ASP A 398 -17.08 5.25 -17.78
N THR A 399 -17.78 6.28 -18.26
CA THR A 399 -18.71 6.12 -19.39
C THR A 399 -18.02 6.23 -20.75
N ASN A 400 -16.76 6.65 -20.77
CA ASN A 400 -16.00 6.93 -21.99
C ASN A 400 -14.71 6.08 -22.15
N GLN A 401 -14.38 5.25 -21.15
CA GLN A 401 -13.23 4.34 -21.08
C GLN A 401 -11.85 5.02 -21.01
N ASP A 402 -11.77 6.26 -20.51
CA ASP A 402 -10.50 6.99 -20.34
C ASP A 402 -9.80 6.71 -18.99
N GLY A 403 -10.43 5.93 -18.11
CA GLY A 403 -9.98 5.58 -16.77
C GLY A 403 -10.42 6.56 -15.67
N ILE A 404 -11.23 7.57 -16.00
CA ILE A 404 -11.82 8.54 -15.07
C ILE A 404 -13.29 8.17 -14.84
N MET A 405 -13.71 8.14 -13.58
CA MET A 405 -15.11 7.90 -13.22
C MET A 405 -15.92 9.19 -13.38
N ASP A 406 -16.45 9.42 -14.58
CA ASP A 406 -17.22 10.62 -14.93
C ASP A 406 -18.69 10.59 -14.48
N SER A 407 -19.20 9.43 -14.05
CA SER A 407 -20.56 9.23 -13.57
C SER A 407 -20.56 8.73 -12.12
N GLN A 408 -21.47 9.29 -11.31
CA GLN A 408 -21.66 8.93 -9.92
C GLN A 408 -23.15 8.78 -9.61
N LYS A 409 -23.53 7.62 -9.05
CA LYS A 409 -24.88 7.36 -8.54
C LYS A 409 -24.83 7.00 -7.06
N VAL A 410 -25.88 7.36 -6.32
CA VAL A 410 -26.08 6.88 -4.95
C VAL A 410 -26.94 5.63 -5.05
N PHE A 411 -26.36 4.46 -4.74
CA PHE A 411 -27.13 3.21 -4.65
C PHE A 411 -28.00 3.21 -3.40
N TYR A 412 -27.41 3.57 -2.26
CA TYR A 412 -28.12 3.66 -0.99
C TYR A 412 -27.51 4.72 -0.08
N GLN A 413 -28.35 5.36 0.75
CA GLN A 413 -27.93 6.29 1.79
C GLN A 413 -28.79 6.10 3.03
N GLY A 414 -28.16 5.94 4.20
CA GLY A 414 -28.88 5.79 5.47
C GLY A 414 -27.96 5.64 6.67
N ASN A 415 -28.46 5.98 7.86
CA ASN A 415 -27.70 5.86 9.12
C ASN A 415 -27.43 4.39 9.51
N ASP A 416 -28.12 3.44 8.88
CA ASP A 416 -27.92 2.00 9.03
C ASP A 416 -26.72 1.46 8.24
N VAL A 417 -26.10 2.30 7.40
CA VAL A 417 -24.80 2.01 6.74
C VAL A 417 -23.70 2.97 7.21
N ASP A 418 -23.91 3.68 8.32
CA ASP A 418 -22.89 4.57 8.89
C ASP A 418 -21.62 3.79 9.21
N SER A 419 -20.49 4.29 8.69
CA SER A 419 -19.17 3.67 8.84
C SER A 419 -19.11 2.23 8.33
N ALA A 420 -19.75 1.95 7.18
CA ALA A 420 -19.61 0.65 6.54
C ALA A 420 -18.12 0.32 6.31
N MET A 421 -17.69 -0.86 6.76
CA MET A 421 -16.29 -1.33 6.69
C MET A 421 -16.15 -2.57 5.80
N GLY A 422 -17.11 -2.76 4.90
CA GLY A 422 -17.01 -3.74 3.83
C GLY A 422 -18.18 -3.72 2.85
N ILE A 423 -17.88 -4.09 1.61
CA ILE A 423 -18.83 -4.16 0.49
C ILE A 423 -18.49 -5.35 -0.41
N CYS A 424 -19.51 -6.08 -0.87
CA CYS A 424 -19.37 -7.18 -1.83
C CYS A 424 -20.51 -7.16 -2.85
N VAL A 425 -20.19 -7.03 -4.13
CA VAL A 425 -21.14 -6.81 -5.23
C VAL A 425 -21.23 -8.07 -6.11
N LEU A 426 -22.34 -8.77 -5.97
CA LEU A 426 -22.58 -10.09 -6.55
C LEU A 426 -23.79 -10.04 -7.49
N GLY A 427 -23.55 -9.55 -8.70
CA GLY A 427 -24.59 -9.34 -9.71
C GLY A 427 -25.60 -8.31 -9.22
N ASN A 428 -26.78 -8.78 -8.81
CA ASN A 428 -27.89 -7.95 -8.39
C ASN A 428 -28.05 -7.90 -6.85
N LYS A 429 -27.10 -8.47 -6.11
CA LYS A 429 -27.03 -8.46 -4.64
C LYS A 429 -25.80 -7.69 -4.19
N VAL A 430 -25.95 -6.87 -3.15
CA VAL A 430 -24.85 -6.13 -2.52
C VAL A 430 -24.85 -6.43 -1.02
N ILE A 431 -23.79 -7.03 -0.52
CA ILE A 431 -23.58 -7.30 0.91
C ILE A 431 -22.78 -6.14 1.49
N VAL A 432 -23.22 -5.58 2.61
CA VAL A 432 -22.61 -4.41 3.25
C VAL A 432 -22.41 -4.68 4.74
N SER A 433 -21.17 -4.52 5.19
CA SER A 433 -20.78 -4.72 6.58
C SER A 433 -20.88 -3.40 7.34
N ALA A 434 -22.01 -3.19 8.02
CA ALA A 434 -22.33 -1.98 8.78
C ALA A 434 -22.67 -2.34 10.25
N THR A 435 -21.62 -2.51 11.04
CA THR A 435 -21.68 -3.02 12.42
C THR A 435 -22.74 -2.30 13.26
N PRO A 436 -23.66 -3.02 13.95
CA PRO A 436 -23.59 -4.44 14.31
C PRO A 436 -24.14 -5.41 13.26
N LYS A 437 -24.60 -4.91 12.11
CA LYS A 437 -25.33 -5.69 11.12
C LYS A 437 -24.52 -5.92 9.86
N VAL A 438 -24.76 -7.05 9.24
CA VAL A 438 -24.45 -7.28 7.83
C VAL A 438 -25.77 -7.19 7.07
N LEU A 439 -25.84 -6.26 6.11
CA LEU A 439 -27.03 -6.00 5.32
C LEU A 439 -26.86 -6.60 3.93
N ILE A 440 -27.93 -7.17 3.38
CA ILE A 440 -28.02 -7.56 1.97
C ILE A 440 -29.04 -6.66 1.30
N PHE A 441 -28.59 -5.98 0.24
CA PHE A 441 -29.43 -5.25 -0.68
C PHE A 441 -29.67 -6.11 -1.93
N SER A 442 -30.90 -6.09 -2.46
CA SER A 442 -31.20 -6.71 -3.75
C SER A 442 -31.83 -5.67 -4.68
N ASP A 443 -31.24 -5.51 -5.85
CA ASP A 443 -31.81 -4.78 -6.98
C ASP A 443 -32.40 -5.82 -7.96
N THR A 444 -33.72 -5.93 -8.01
CA THR A 444 -34.40 -6.98 -8.80
C THR A 444 -34.83 -6.49 -10.18
N ASN A 445 -34.75 -5.19 -10.43
CA ASN A 445 -35.17 -4.58 -11.68
C ASN A 445 -33.98 -4.01 -12.49
N ASN A 446 -32.78 -4.00 -11.89
CA ASN A 446 -31.50 -3.51 -12.42
C ASN A 446 -31.49 -2.00 -12.73
N ASP A 447 -32.17 -1.19 -11.93
CA ASP A 447 -32.18 0.28 -12.04
C ASP A 447 -31.10 0.97 -11.17
N ASP A 448 -30.23 0.18 -10.53
CA ASP A 448 -29.21 0.62 -9.58
C ASP A 448 -29.80 1.22 -8.28
N ILE A 449 -31.02 0.79 -7.90
CA ILE A 449 -31.69 1.15 -6.63
C ILE A 449 -32.12 -0.15 -5.93
N PRO A 450 -31.83 -0.33 -4.64
CA PRO A 450 -32.22 -1.54 -3.94
C PRO A 450 -33.74 -1.60 -3.72
N ASP A 451 -34.38 -2.64 -4.25
CA ASP A 451 -35.79 -2.97 -3.99
C ASP A 451 -35.99 -3.60 -2.60
N LYS A 452 -34.97 -4.28 -2.09
CA LYS A 452 -34.99 -4.96 -0.79
C LYS A 452 -33.73 -4.68 0.02
N LYS A 453 -33.91 -4.66 1.35
CA LYS A 453 -32.85 -4.57 2.35
C LYS A 453 -33.16 -5.56 3.48
N GLU A 454 -32.27 -6.53 3.66
CA GLU A 454 -32.41 -7.64 4.59
C GLU A 454 -31.19 -7.70 5.51
N ILE A 455 -31.34 -8.29 6.71
CA ILE A 455 -30.23 -8.55 7.62
C ILE A 455 -29.74 -9.97 7.34
N LEU A 456 -28.45 -10.14 7.05
CA LEU A 456 -27.83 -11.46 6.97
C LEU A 456 -27.36 -11.93 8.35
N PHE A 457 -26.63 -11.07 9.04
CA PHE A 457 -26.13 -11.33 10.40
C PHE A 457 -26.26 -10.09 11.28
N ASP A 458 -26.39 -10.31 12.58
CA ASP A 458 -26.41 -9.28 13.62
C ASP A 458 -25.37 -9.56 14.72
N LYS A 459 -25.12 -8.57 15.56
CA LYS A 459 -24.11 -8.55 16.63
C LYS A 459 -22.69 -8.87 16.19
N THR A 460 -22.36 -8.52 14.96
CA THR A 460 -21.06 -8.78 14.32
C THR A 460 -19.96 -7.78 14.75
N GLY A 461 -20.07 -7.23 15.96
CA GLY A 461 -19.07 -6.37 16.60
C GLY A 461 -19.59 -5.10 17.24
N GLN A 462 -18.67 -4.22 17.63
CA GLN A 462 -18.98 -2.91 18.19
C GLN A 462 -19.25 -1.89 17.08
N PRO A 463 -20.40 -1.17 17.10
CA PRO A 463 -20.71 -0.16 16.10
C PRO A 463 -19.59 0.89 15.99
N GLN A 464 -19.27 1.30 14.76
CA GLN A 464 -18.21 2.27 14.46
C GLN A 464 -16.83 1.91 15.06
N HIS A 465 -16.49 0.61 15.06
CA HIS A 465 -15.17 0.12 15.45
C HIS A 465 -14.50 -0.64 14.30
N ASP A 466 -13.25 -0.31 14.03
CA ASP A 466 -12.35 -0.92 13.05
C ASP A 466 -11.92 -2.35 13.35
N HIS A 467 -12.45 -2.99 14.40
CA HIS A 467 -12.15 -4.37 14.79
C HIS A 467 -13.43 -5.24 14.74
N SER A 468 -14.44 -4.78 14.02
CA SER A 468 -15.74 -5.44 13.88
C SER A 468 -15.78 -6.21 12.56
N VAL A 469 -16.97 -6.46 12.02
CA VAL A 469 -17.11 -7.13 10.72
C VAL A 469 -16.59 -6.29 9.56
N HIS A 470 -15.99 -6.97 8.59
CA HIS A 470 -15.41 -6.39 7.38
C HIS A 470 -15.95 -7.04 6.11
N SER A 471 -15.31 -6.81 4.96
CA SER A 471 -15.79 -7.23 3.64
C SER A 471 -16.01 -8.74 3.50
N PHE A 472 -17.01 -9.07 2.70
CA PHE A 472 -17.29 -10.41 2.22
C PHE A 472 -16.62 -10.62 0.86
N ILE A 473 -16.26 -11.85 0.54
CA ILE A 473 -15.89 -12.25 -0.82
C ILE A 473 -16.60 -13.55 -1.21
N PHE A 474 -16.85 -13.72 -2.50
CA PHE A 474 -17.34 -14.98 -3.07
C PHE A 474 -16.16 -15.87 -3.47
N GLY A 475 -16.04 -17.03 -2.82
CA GLY A 475 -14.97 -17.99 -3.03
C GLY A 475 -15.19 -18.87 -4.27
N PRO A 476 -14.12 -19.53 -4.77
CA PRO A 476 -14.20 -20.40 -5.95
C PRO A 476 -15.04 -21.67 -5.73
N ASP A 477 -15.30 -22.01 -4.46
CA ASP A 477 -16.15 -23.12 -4.01
C ASP A 477 -17.64 -22.73 -3.91
N GLY A 478 -18.02 -21.53 -4.35
CA GLY A 478 -19.41 -21.07 -4.34
C GLY A 478 -19.92 -20.58 -2.99
N LYS A 479 -19.03 -20.31 -2.04
CA LYS A 479 -19.37 -19.89 -0.67
C LYS A 479 -18.90 -18.47 -0.38
N LEU A 480 -19.52 -17.83 0.61
CA LEU A 480 -19.09 -16.54 1.14
C LEU A 480 -17.98 -16.75 2.16
N TYR A 481 -16.92 -15.94 2.08
CA TYR A 481 -15.86 -15.83 3.08
C TYR A 481 -15.84 -14.43 3.65
N TRP A 482 -15.68 -14.32 4.96
CA TRP A 482 -15.66 -13.03 5.66
C TRP A 482 -15.05 -13.20 7.05
N ASN A 483 -14.87 -12.10 7.77
CA ASN A 483 -14.25 -12.12 9.10
C ASN A 483 -14.72 -10.95 9.97
N PHE A 484 -14.38 -11.05 11.25
CA PHE A 484 -14.44 -9.92 12.18
C PHE A 484 -13.22 -9.90 13.12
N GLY A 485 -12.87 -8.74 13.65
CA GLY A 485 -11.84 -8.62 14.67
C GLY A 485 -12.32 -8.99 16.07
N ASN A 486 -11.49 -8.77 17.08
CA ASN A 486 -11.70 -9.14 18.47
C ASN A 486 -12.82 -8.35 19.18
N THR A 487 -13.40 -7.34 18.53
CA THR A 487 -14.62 -6.69 19.02
C THR A 487 -15.89 -7.31 18.46
N GLY A 488 -15.76 -8.24 17.49
CA GLY A 488 -16.83 -9.03 16.90
C GLY A 488 -17.69 -9.77 17.91
N LYS A 489 -17.06 -10.44 18.89
CA LYS A 489 -17.64 -11.12 20.05
C LYS A 489 -18.59 -12.29 19.81
N ALA A 490 -19.52 -12.20 18.87
CA ALA A 490 -20.41 -13.30 18.50
C ALA A 490 -21.03 -13.05 17.11
N VAL A 491 -21.62 -14.08 16.51
CA VAL A 491 -22.43 -13.93 15.30
C VAL A 491 -23.86 -14.39 15.59
N ARG A 492 -24.84 -13.61 15.14
CA ARG A 492 -26.27 -13.96 15.24
C ARG A 492 -26.94 -13.93 13.89
N ASP A 493 -27.96 -14.77 13.72
CA ASP A 493 -28.86 -14.70 12.57
C ASP A 493 -29.74 -13.44 12.61
N ALA A 494 -30.59 -13.28 11.59
CA ALA A 494 -31.51 -12.16 11.47
C ALA A 494 -32.57 -12.12 12.61
N GLU A 495 -32.90 -13.27 13.18
CA GLU A 495 -33.82 -13.44 14.30
C GLU A 495 -33.16 -13.20 15.67
N GLY A 496 -31.84 -13.06 15.71
CA GLY A 496 -31.05 -12.80 16.91
C GLY A 496 -30.63 -14.04 17.69
N ASN A 497 -30.72 -15.24 17.11
CA ASN A 497 -30.16 -16.47 17.69
C ASN A 497 -28.66 -16.53 17.42
N THR A 498 -27.90 -17.08 18.37
CA THR A 498 -26.45 -17.32 18.17
C THR A 498 -26.27 -18.36 17.06
N ILE A 499 -25.38 -18.06 16.11
CA ILE A 499 -25.00 -19.01 15.07
C ILE A 499 -24.25 -20.18 15.70
N ILE A 500 -24.63 -21.38 15.28
CA ILE A 500 -23.91 -22.63 15.57
C ILE A 500 -23.15 -23.01 14.31
N ASP A 501 -21.86 -23.27 14.44
CA ASP A 501 -21.07 -23.73 13.30
C ASP A 501 -21.36 -25.21 12.97
N LYS A 502 -20.83 -25.70 11.85
CA LYS A 502 -20.99 -27.10 11.43
C LYS A 502 -20.42 -28.14 12.41
N THR A 503 -19.55 -27.74 13.33
CA THR A 503 -18.99 -28.62 14.35
C THR A 503 -19.88 -28.73 15.59
N GLY A 504 -20.89 -27.86 15.70
CA GLY A 504 -21.83 -27.81 16.81
C GLY A 504 -21.46 -26.77 17.87
N GLU A 505 -20.41 -25.97 17.64
CA GLU A 505 -19.94 -24.95 18.58
C GLU A 505 -20.66 -23.61 18.35
N GLU A 506 -20.94 -22.90 19.43
CA GLU A 506 -21.46 -21.54 19.35
C GLU A 506 -20.38 -20.60 18.81
N VAL A 507 -20.73 -19.72 17.87
CA VAL A 507 -19.80 -18.72 17.34
C VAL A 507 -19.71 -17.54 18.32
N VAL A 508 -18.95 -17.73 19.40
CA VAL A 508 -18.77 -16.78 20.51
C VAL A 508 -17.30 -16.71 20.95
N ASP A 509 -16.80 -15.49 21.18
CA ASP A 509 -15.46 -15.22 21.74
C ASP A 509 -15.50 -15.28 23.28
N ASP A 510 -15.51 -16.49 23.84
CA ASP A 510 -15.49 -16.76 25.29
C ASP A 510 -14.43 -17.79 25.72
N GLY A 511 -13.59 -18.24 24.79
CA GLY A 511 -12.58 -19.27 25.00
C GLY A 511 -13.08 -20.71 24.86
N LYS A 512 -14.32 -20.93 24.40
CA LYS A 512 -14.94 -22.26 24.30
C LYS A 512 -15.59 -22.49 22.93
N PRO A 513 -14.83 -22.82 21.89
CA PRO A 513 -13.36 -22.92 21.85
C PRO A 513 -12.69 -21.64 21.32
N TYR A 514 -13.47 -20.61 20.97
CA TYR A 514 -12.96 -19.49 20.18
C TYR A 514 -12.52 -18.31 21.03
N TYR A 515 -11.49 -17.63 20.54
CA TYR A 515 -10.94 -16.40 21.11
C TYR A 515 -10.81 -15.36 20.00
N GLY A 516 -10.97 -14.09 20.35
CA GLY A 516 -10.63 -12.94 19.50
C GLY A 516 -11.37 -12.89 18.17
N GLY A 517 -10.70 -12.34 17.16
CA GLY A 517 -11.16 -12.31 15.78
C GLY A 517 -11.16 -13.70 15.14
N MET A 518 -12.01 -13.87 14.15
CA MET A 518 -12.28 -15.15 13.49
C MET A 518 -12.52 -14.94 11.99
N ILE A 519 -12.32 -16.03 11.23
CA ILE A 519 -12.64 -16.11 9.80
C ILE A 519 -13.76 -17.13 9.61
N PHE A 520 -14.68 -16.81 8.72
CA PHE A 520 -15.90 -17.57 8.49
C PHE A 520 -16.06 -17.97 7.04
N ARG A 521 -16.80 -19.07 6.84
CA ARG A 521 -17.35 -19.48 5.55
C ARG A 521 -18.79 -19.92 5.71
N CYS A 522 -19.67 -19.51 4.78
CA CYS A 522 -21.07 -19.93 4.76
C CYS A 522 -21.62 -19.94 3.33
N ASP A 523 -22.82 -20.50 3.15
CA ASP A 523 -23.57 -20.32 1.90
C ASP A 523 -24.09 -18.89 1.76
N MET A 524 -24.60 -18.55 0.57
CA MET A 524 -25.09 -17.21 0.24
C MET A 524 -26.23 -16.71 1.14
N ASP A 525 -26.98 -17.63 1.75
CA ASP A 525 -28.06 -17.34 2.69
C ASP A 525 -27.61 -17.35 4.16
N GLY A 526 -26.31 -17.53 4.42
CA GLY A 526 -25.73 -17.61 5.75
C GLY A 526 -25.78 -19.01 6.39
N SER A 527 -26.40 -20.00 5.73
CA SER A 527 -26.43 -21.38 6.22
C SER A 527 -25.09 -22.09 6.04
N ASN A 528 -24.98 -23.32 6.57
CA ASN A 528 -23.75 -24.13 6.47
C ASN A 528 -22.51 -23.38 6.98
N PHE A 529 -22.66 -22.71 8.12
CA PHE A 529 -21.68 -21.82 8.71
C PHE A 529 -20.48 -22.56 9.31
N GLU A 530 -19.27 -22.07 9.04
CA GLU A 530 -18.02 -22.67 9.46
C GLU A 530 -17.08 -21.61 10.02
N VAL A 531 -16.54 -21.83 11.23
CA VAL A 531 -15.38 -21.09 11.72
C VAL A 531 -14.11 -21.73 11.16
N LEU A 532 -13.39 -20.99 10.33
CA LEU A 532 -12.21 -21.49 9.63
C LEU A 532 -10.91 -21.27 10.39
N ALA A 533 -10.83 -20.27 11.26
CA ALA A 533 -9.69 -20.01 12.13
C ALA A 533 -10.08 -18.96 13.18
N HIS A 534 -9.32 -18.89 14.28
CA HIS A 534 -9.61 -17.97 15.38
C HIS A 534 -8.34 -17.39 16.02
N ASN A 535 -8.56 -16.52 17.02
CA ASN A 535 -7.56 -15.88 17.85
C ASN A 535 -6.71 -14.85 17.12
N PHE A 536 -7.36 -14.08 16.25
CA PHE A 536 -6.83 -12.85 15.66
C PHE A 536 -7.14 -11.63 16.54
N ARG A 537 -6.47 -10.50 16.29
CA ARG A 537 -6.80 -9.23 16.95
C ARG A 537 -7.73 -8.39 16.10
N ASN A 538 -7.20 -7.83 15.03
CA ASN A 538 -7.95 -7.03 14.09
C ASN A 538 -7.48 -7.44 12.70
N ASN A 539 -7.97 -8.60 12.34
CA ASN A 539 -7.82 -9.13 11.02
C ASN A 539 -8.83 -8.42 10.11
N TYR A 540 -8.35 -7.50 9.27
CA TYR A 540 -9.23 -6.55 8.59
C TYR A 540 -10.03 -7.25 7.49
N GLU A 541 -9.39 -7.85 6.49
CA GLU A 541 -10.12 -8.58 5.43
C GLU A 541 -9.47 -9.91 5.10
N VAL A 542 -10.26 -10.84 4.56
CA VAL A 542 -9.79 -12.13 4.03
C VAL A 542 -9.92 -12.14 2.52
N THR A 543 -8.89 -12.62 1.84
CA THR A 543 -8.93 -12.91 0.41
C THR A 543 -8.66 -14.39 0.14
N VAL A 544 -9.33 -14.96 -0.87
CA VAL A 544 -9.27 -16.38 -1.20
C VAL A 544 -8.80 -16.55 -2.63
N ASP A 545 -7.79 -17.39 -2.81
CA ASP A 545 -7.26 -17.71 -4.13
C ASP A 545 -8.03 -18.86 -4.80
N SER A 546 -7.82 -19.07 -6.11
CA SER A 546 -8.53 -20.09 -6.88
C SER A 546 -8.38 -21.52 -6.36
N PHE A 547 -7.35 -21.81 -5.57
CA PHE A 547 -7.12 -23.12 -4.95
C PHE A 547 -7.81 -23.25 -3.58
N GLY A 548 -8.55 -22.23 -3.13
CA GLY A 548 -9.19 -22.18 -1.82
C GLY A 548 -8.24 -21.85 -0.68
N ARG A 549 -7.07 -21.24 -0.95
CA ARG A 549 -6.18 -20.76 0.12
C ARG A 549 -6.62 -19.38 0.56
N MET A 550 -6.66 -19.18 1.87
CA MET A 550 -7.02 -17.92 2.50
C MET A 550 -5.78 -17.12 2.88
N TRP A 551 -5.85 -15.81 2.68
CA TRP A 551 -4.79 -14.84 3.01
C TRP A 551 -5.42 -13.64 3.70
N GLN A 552 -4.73 -13.11 4.70
CA GLN A 552 -5.27 -12.04 5.54
C GLN A 552 -4.15 -11.30 6.28
N SER A 553 -4.36 -10.01 6.54
CA SER A 553 -3.57 -9.19 7.46
C SER A 553 -4.16 -9.20 8.87
N ASP A 554 -3.35 -8.92 9.90
CA ASP A 554 -3.81 -8.77 11.28
C ASP A 554 -3.01 -7.65 11.99
N ASN A 555 -3.73 -6.67 12.54
CA ASN A 555 -3.15 -5.49 13.18
C ASN A 555 -2.81 -5.76 14.65
N ASP A 556 -1.61 -5.38 15.10
CA ASP A 556 -1.13 -5.54 16.47
C ASP A 556 -1.68 -4.46 17.43
N ASP A 557 -1.33 -4.56 18.72
CA ASP A 557 -1.55 -3.40 19.62
C ASP A 557 -0.53 -2.29 19.32
N ASP A 558 -1.00 -1.04 19.32
CA ASP A 558 -0.20 0.14 18.98
C ASP A 558 1.16 0.15 19.70
N GLY A 559 2.22 0.31 18.90
CA GLY A 559 3.60 0.43 19.37
C GLY A 559 4.36 -0.90 19.46
N ASN A 560 3.72 -2.05 19.23
CA ASN A 560 4.39 -3.35 19.29
C ASN A 560 5.20 -3.70 18.04
N LYS A 561 4.86 -3.11 16.88
CA LYS A 561 5.48 -3.38 15.57
C LYS A 561 5.34 -4.84 15.13
N GLY A 562 4.22 -5.47 15.50
CA GLY A 562 3.89 -6.86 15.25
C GLY A 562 2.86 -7.09 14.15
N VAL A 563 2.49 -6.08 13.34
CA VAL A 563 1.57 -6.27 12.21
C VAL A 563 2.03 -7.45 11.36
N ARG A 564 1.10 -8.31 10.95
CA ARG A 564 1.41 -9.55 10.24
C ARG A 564 0.52 -9.79 9.04
N ILE A 565 1.06 -10.54 8.09
CA ILE A 565 0.33 -11.24 7.03
C ILE A 565 0.34 -12.73 7.37
N ASN A 566 -0.77 -13.40 7.09
CA ASN A 566 -0.96 -14.83 7.34
C ASN A 566 -1.49 -15.54 6.09
N ASN A 567 -1.00 -16.77 5.87
CA ASN A 567 -1.77 -17.78 5.14
C ASN A 567 -2.55 -18.59 6.17
N ILE A 568 -3.84 -18.82 5.92
CA ILE A 568 -4.69 -19.42 6.94
C ILE A 568 -4.73 -20.95 6.80
N LEU A 569 -4.22 -21.62 7.83
CA LEU A 569 -4.50 -23.02 8.13
C LEU A 569 -5.91 -23.15 8.71
N GLU A 570 -6.78 -23.94 8.07
CA GLU A 570 -8.12 -24.25 8.59
C GLU A 570 -8.01 -24.84 10.01
N TYR A 571 -8.86 -24.35 10.90
CA TYR A 571 -8.94 -24.64 12.34
C TYR A 571 -7.73 -24.21 13.17
N GLY A 572 -6.88 -23.34 12.61
CA GLY A 572 -5.70 -22.81 13.32
C GLY A 572 -6.04 -21.79 14.41
N ASN A 573 -5.21 -21.79 15.46
CA ASN A 573 -5.15 -20.78 16.51
C ASN A 573 -4.00 -19.78 16.19
N TYR A 574 -4.30 -18.48 16.12
CA TYR A 574 -3.33 -17.44 15.75
C TYR A 574 -2.81 -16.57 16.90
N GLY A 575 -3.09 -16.96 18.15
CA GLY A 575 -2.31 -16.55 19.31
C GLY A 575 -2.43 -15.08 19.76
N TYR A 576 -3.48 -14.34 19.41
CA TYR A 576 -3.69 -13.01 20.01
C TYR A 576 -3.88 -13.07 21.53
N ARG A 577 -4.62 -14.07 22.00
CA ARG A 577 -4.81 -14.42 23.42
C ARG A 577 -4.14 -15.74 23.74
N ASP A 578 -3.72 -15.86 24.99
CA ASP A 578 -3.30 -17.13 25.56
C ASP A 578 -4.46 -18.15 25.51
N GLU A 579 -4.22 -19.34 24.95
CA GLU A 579 -5.23 -20.39 24.74
C GLU A 579 -5.84 -20.92 26.06
N LEU A 580 -5.09 -20.86 27.16
CA LEU A 580 -5.49 -21.48 28.42
C LEU A 580 -6.23 -20.50 29.34
N THR A 581 -5.79 -19.25 29.34
CA THR A 581 -6.21 -18.23 30.31
C THR A 581 -6.99 -17.08 29.67
N GLY A 582 -6.94 -16.93 28.35
CA GLY A 582 -7.42 -15.74 27.64
C GLY A 582 -6.61 -14.47 27.93
N ALA A 583 -5.47 -14.59 28.61
CA ALA A 583 -4.61 -13.46 28.95
C ALA A 583 -4.00 -12.82 27.69
N GLY A 584 -3.70 -11.53 27.80
CA GLY A 584 -2.96 -10.81 26.75
C GLY A 584 -1.45 -11.06 26.85
N TRP A 585 -0.74 -10.73 25.78
CA TRP A 585 0.70 -10.97 25.61
C TRP A 585 1.65 -10.41 26.69
N ARG A 586 1.17 -9.44 27.50
CA ARG A 586 1.93 -8.85 28.62
C ARG A 586 1.95 -9.73 29.87
N GLN A 587 1.02 -10.67 29.99
CA GLN A 587 0.95 -11.56 31.13
C GLN A 587 2.20 -12.44 31.16
N GLU A 588 2.92 -12.39 32.28
CA GLU A 588 4.12 -13.20 32.49
C GLU A 588 3.77 -14.69 32.47
N ARG A 589 4.56 -15.47 31.71
CA ARG A 589 4.44 -16.92 31.57
C ARG A 589 5.78 -17.53 31.15
N THR A 590 5.93 -18.83 31.32
CA THR A 590 7.14 -19.56 30.90
C THR A 590 7.27 -19.57 29.38
N GLY A 591 8.50 -19.43 28.87
CA GLY A 591 8.78 -19.58 27.43
C GLY A 591 8.40 -18.40 26.54
N MET A 592 8.08 -17.23 27.12
CA MET A 592 7.80 -16.01 26.36
C MET A 592 8.94 -15.65 25.40
N ALA A 593 8.59 -15.22 24.19
CA ALA A 593 9.58 -14.68 23.27
C ALA A 593 10.21 -13.39 23.80
N GLU A 594 11.50 -13.20 23.55
CA GLU A 594 12.22 -11.99 23.95
C GLU A 594 11.70 -10.76 23.19
N GLU A 595 11.50 -10.91 21.88
CA GLU A 595 10.99 -9.85 21.01
C GLU A 595 9.48 -9.64 21.15
N ILE A 596 9.06 -8.38 21.32
CA ILE A 596 7.65 -7.99 21.48
C ILE A 596 6.79 -8.46 20.28
N PRO A 597 7.19 -8.28 19.01
CA PRO A 597 6.41 -8.77 17.87
C PRO A 597 6.10 -10.27 17.91
N LEU A 598 7.02 -11.10 18.39
CA LEU A 598 6.81 -12.56 18.49
C LEU A 598 5.97 -12.91 19.73
N ARG A 599 6.23 -12.21 20.83
CA ARG A 599 5.50 -12.36 22.11
C ARG A 599 4.03 -11.99 21.99
N HIS A 600 3.73 -10.92 21.24
CA HIS A 600 2.38 -10.39 21.02
C HIS A 600 1.41 -11.47 20.55
N TRP A 601 1.89 -12.32 19.65
CA TRP A 601 1.12 -13.40 19.04
C TRP A 601 1.36 -14.77 19.66
N HIS A 602 2.03 -14.85 20.81
CA HIS A 602 2.29 -16.12 21.50
C HIS A 602 2.98 -17.18 20.61
N LEU A 603 3.88 -16.78 19.68
CA LEU A 603 4.44 -17.71 18.66
C LEU A 603 5.31 -18.85 19.23
N ASN A 604 5.74 -18.72 20.49
CA ASN A 604 6.48 -19.78 21.20
C ASN A 604 5.57 -20.83 21.83
N ASP A 605 4.25 -20.62 21.86
CA ASP A 605 3.31 -21.45 22.56
C ASP A 605 2.85 -22.65 21.69
N PRO A 606 2.67 -23.86 22.27
CA PRO A 606 2.11 -25.02 21.59
C PRO A 606 0.72 -24.74 21.02
N GLY A 607 0.51 -24.96 19.73
CA GLY A 607 -0.80 -24.78 19.09
C GLY A 607 -0.97 -23.48 18.30
N VAL A 608 -0.04 -22.54 18.44
CA VAL A 608 -0.08 -21.29 17.69
C VAL A 608 0.53 -21.45 16.30
N VAL A 609 -0.28 -21.17 15.28
CA VAL A 609 0.12 -21.23 13.86
C VAL A 609 1.13 -20.11 13.54
N PRO A 610 2.24 -20.41 12.84
CA PRO A 610 3.20 -19.38 12.42
C PRO A 610 2.59 -18.34 11.49
N ASN A 611 3.18 -17.15 11.47
CA ASN A 611 2.79 -16.09 10.54
C ASN A 611 3.49 -16.29 9.18
N LEU A 612 2.96 -15.69 8.11
CA LEU A 612 3.68 -15.62 6.82
C LEU A 612 4.85 -14.63 6.92
N LEU A 613 4.57 -13.43 7.44
CA LEU A 613 5.51 -12.33 7.52
C LEU A 613 5.02 -11.30 8.55
N GLN A 614 5.94 -10.67 9.29
CA GLN A 614 5.65 -9.47 10.09
C GLN A 614 6.15 -8.23 9.34
N THR A 615 5.31 -7.19 9.22
CA THR A 615 5.58 -5.99 8.43
C THR A 615 6.01 -4.78 9.27
N GLY A 616 6.04 -4.93 10.60
CA GLY A 616 6.47 -3.88 11.53
C GLY A 616 5.30 -3.07 12.10
N ALA A 617 5.46 -1.75 12.21
CA ALA A 617 4.38 -0.85 12.58
C ALA A 617 3.48 -0.59 11.38
N GLY A 618 2.17 -0.63 11.60
CA GLY A 618 1.21 -0.31 10.55
C GLY A 618 -0.20 -0.15 11.05
N SER A 619 -1.13 -0.07 10.11
CA SER A 619 -2.57 -0.12 10.30
C SER A 619 -3.13 -0.77 9.03
N PRO A 620 -2.97 -2.10 8.92
CA PRO A 620 -3.36 -2.85 7.73
C PRO A 620 -4.86 -2.74 7.51
N THR A 621 -5.26 -2.62 6.25
CA THR A 621 -6.66 -2.51 5.84
C THR A 621 -6.96 -3.50 4.71
N GLY A 622 -7.59 -3.09 3.60
CA GLY A 622 -8.07 -3.99 2.55
C GLY A 622 -6.97 -4.79 1.85
N ILE A 623 -7.36 -5.98 1.40
CA ILE A 623 -6.45 -7.01 0.87
C ILE A 623 -7.09 -7.79 -0.27
N THR A 624 -6.32 -8.12 -1.30
CA THR A 624 -6.78 -8.93 -2.42
C THR A 624 -5.69 -9.84 -2.97
N ILE A 625 -6.07 -10.93 -3.64
CA ILE A 625 -5.14 -11.78 -4.39
C ILE A 625 -5.17 -11.38 -5.87
N TYR A 626 -4.02 -11.01 -6.42
CA TYR A 626 -3.96 -10.62 -7.83
C TYR A 626 -3.85 -11.85 -8.74
N GLU A 627 -4.95 -12.26 -9.37
CA GLU A 627 -4.99 -13.38 -10.32
C GLU A 627 -5.18 -12.92 -11.77
N GLY A 628 -4.74 -11.68 -12.09
CA GLY A 628 -4.72 -11.15 -13.45
C GLY A 628 -3.35 -11.27 -14.12
N ASP A 629 -3.32 -11.00 -15.42
CA ASP A 629 -2.09 -11.03 -16.23
C ASP A 629 -1.61 -9.63 -16.65
N LEU A 630 -2.38 -8.56 -16.37
CA LEU A 630 -2.10 -7.21 -16.86
C LEU A 630 -0.89 -6.56 -16.18
N LEU A 631 -0.80 -6.67 -14.85
CA LEU A 631 0.30 -6.08 -14.08
C LEU A 631 1.63 -6.79 -14.39
N PRO A 632 2.79 -6.21 -14.01
CA PRO A 632 4.08 -6.87 -14.17
C PRO A 632 4.10 -8.28 -13.56
N GLN A 633 4.77 -9.21 -14.25
CA GLN A 633 4.78 -10.65 -13.89
C GLN A 633 5.14 -10.94 -12.43
N ARG A 634 5.98 -10.10 -11.81
CA ARG A 634 6.36 -10.21 -10.38
C ARG A 634 5.18 -10.08 -9.40
N LEU A 635 4.04 -9.54 -9.85
CA LEU A 635 2.83 -9.37 -9.05
C LEU A 635 1.77 -10.44 -9.35
N HIS A 636 1.98 -11.26 -10.38
CA HIS A 636 1.04 -12.31 -10.76
C HIS A 636 0.93 -13.33 -9.64
N ASN A 637 -0.30 -13.60 -9.21
CA ASN A 637 -0.64 -14.58 -8.18
C ASN A 637 -0.22 -14.18 -6.76
N GLU A 638 0.09 -12.91 -6.54
CA GLU A 638 0.56 -12.39 -5.25
C GLU A 638 -0.53 -11.64 -4.48
N VAL A 639 -0.39 -11.63 -3.16
CA VAL A 639 -1.29 -10.90 -2.26
C VAL A 639 -0.94 -9.42 -2.33
N ILE A 640 -1.92 -8.57 -2.63
CA ILE A 640 -1.84 -7.10 -2.63
C ILE A 640 -2.61 -6.55 -1.44
N HIS A 641 -2.05 -5.57 -0.74
CA HIS A 641 -2.52 -5.13 0.56
C HIS A 641 -2.32 -3.64 0.78
N CYS A 642 -3.34 -2.97 1.30
CA CYS A 642 -3.29 -1.59 1.77
C CYS A 642 -2.85 -1.53 3.23
N ASP A 643 -1.92 -0.64 3.55
CA ASP A 643 -1.51 -0.34 4.91
C ASP A 643 -1.53 1.17 5.10
N ALA A 644 -2.57 1.65 5.80
CA ALA A 644 -2.84 3.07 5.95
C ALA A 644 -1.80 3.75 6.85
N GLY A 645 -1.24 3.03 7.83
CA GLY A 645 -0.27 3.56 8.80
C GLY A 645 1.01 4.09 8.14
N PRO A 646 1.73 3.26 7.36
CA PRO A 646 2.92 3.64 6.59
C PRO A 646 2.61 4.19 5.19
N ASN A 647 1.34 4.55 4.89
CA ASN A 647 0.93 5.21 3.64
C ASN A 647 1.25 4.37 2.38
N ILE A 648 0.92 3.07 2.35
CA ILE A 648 1.50 2.17 1.32
C ILE A 648 0.56 1.07 0.85
N VAL A 649 0.65 0.75 -0.43
CA VAL A 649 0.09 -0.47 -1.05
C VAL A 649 1.26 -1.39 -1.36
N ARG A 650 1.19 -2.63 -0.89
CA ARG A 650 2.27 -3.63 -1.00
C ARG A 650 1.78 -4.89 -1.67
N ALA A 651 2.69 -5.58 -2.33
CA ALA A 651 2.57 -6.97 -2.71
C ALA A 651 3.46 -7.84 -1.81
N TYR A 652 3.09 -9.10 -1.64
CA TYR A 652 3.88 -10.07 -0.89
C TYR A 652 4.25 -11.27 -1.76
N PRO A 653 5.30 -11.19 -2.61
CA PRO A 653 5.75 -12.32 -3.40
C PRO A 653 6.00 -13.57 -2.54
N VAL A 654 5.21 -14.62 -2.76
CA VAL A 654 5.17 -15.82 -1.91
C VAL A 654 6.03 -16.95 -2.47
N LYS A 655 6.77 -17.62 -1.58
CA LYS A 655 7.48 -18.86 -1.88
C LYS A 655 7.00 -19.99 -0.96
N LYS A 656 6.74 -21.16 -1.54
CA LYS A 656 6.46 -22.40 -0.79
C LYS A 656 7.71 -22.85 -0.03
N VAL A 657 7.58 -23.10 1.28
CA VAL A 657 8.65 -23.64 2.13
C VAL A 657 8.02 -24.67 3.07
N GLY A 658 8.37 -25.94 2.88
CA GLY A 658 7.75 -27.03 3.62
C GLY A 658 6.24 -27.07 3.38
N ALA A 659 5.47 -27.30 4.44
CA ALA A 659 4.02 -27.24 4.47
C ALA A 659 3.49 -25.81 4.46
N GLY A 660 4.33 -24.81 4.68
CA GLY A 660 3.93 -23.41 4.73
C GLY A 660 4.45 -22.58 3.58
N PHE A 661 4.65 -21.30 3.89
CA PHE A 661 5.04 -20.27 2.97
C PHE A 661 5.99 -19.27 3.65
N THR A 662 6.78 -18.57 2.85
CA THR A 662 7.50 -17.34 3.23
C THR A 662 7.22 -16.27 2.17
N ALA A 663 7.39 -15.00 2.51
CA ALA A 663 7.17 -13.90 1.58
C ALA A 663 8.21 -12.79 1.71
N THR A 664 8.41 -12.05 0.63
CA THR A 664 9.14 -10.78 0.62
C THR A 664 8.17 -9.60 0.52
N ILE A 665 8.63 -8.37 0.79
CA ILE A 665 7.83 -7.17 0.59
C ILE A 665 8.21 -6.53 -0.74
N ASP A 666 7.21 -6.20 -1.55
CA ASP A 666 7.35 -5.44 -2.79
C ASP A 666 6.35 -4.28 -2.78
N ASN A 667 6.85 -3.05 -2.64
CA ASN A 667 5.99 -1.87 -2.54
C ASN A 667 5.46 -1.49 -3.93
N VAL A 668 4.13 -1.37 -4.05
CA VAL A 668 3.43 -1.08 -5.32
C VAL A 668 3.20 0.43 -5.47
N VAL A 669 2.68 1.06 -4.41
CA VAL A 669 2.43 2.51 -4.34
C VAL A 669 2.77 2.99 -2.94
N GLU A 670 3.59 4.02 -2.82
CA GLU A 670 3.95 4.65 -1.54
C GLU A 670 3.55 6.12 -1.55
N GLY A 671 2.89 6.57 -0.49
CA GLY A 671 2.67 7.99 -0.24
C GLY A 671 3.98 8.64 0.16
N ILE A 672 4.29 9.79 -0.45
CA ILE A 672 5.49 10.56 -0.12
C ILE A 672 5.28 11.48 1.10
N ASP A 673 4.07 11.49 1.64
CA ASP A 673 3.70 12.19 2.86
C ASP A 673 2.57 11.45 3.59
N LYS A 674 2.07 12.10 4.66
CA LYS A 674 1.10 11.53 5.57
C LYS A 674 -0.35 11.58 5.07
N TRP A 675 -0.65 12.17 3.92
CA TRP A 675 -2.04 12.33 3.48
C TRP A 675 -2.56 11.11 2.72
N PHE A 676 -1.73 10.40 1.97
CA PHE A 676 -2.17 9.20 1.24
C PHE A 676 -2.44 8.03 2.19
N ARG A 677 -3.71 7.70 2.42
CA ARG A 677 -4.17 6.65 3.36
C ARG A 677 -4.90 5.58 2.57
N PRO A 678 -4.18 4.62 1.95
CA PRO A 678 -4.82 3.56 1.20
C PRO A 678 -5.70 2.74 2.13
N ALA A 679 -6.98 2.61 1.80
CA ALA A 679 -7.96 1.95 2.65
C ALA A 679 -8.32 0.55 2.11
N ASP A 680 -8.49 0.40 0.81
CA ASP A 680 -8.90 -0.86 0.20
C ASP A 680 -8.38 -0.99 -1.25
N VAL A 681 -8.33 -2.22 -1.77
CA VAL A 681 -7.83 -2.56 -3.10
C VAL A 681 -8.60 -3.72 -3.75
N CYS A 682 -9.11 -3.51 -4.97
CA CYS A 682 -9.73 -4.58 -5.76
C CYS A 682 -9.19 -4.65 -7.20
N VAL A 683 -9.39 -5.82 -7.83
CA VAL A 683 -8.99 -6.09 -9.22
C VAL A 683 -10.17 -5.88 -10.17
N ALA A 684 -9.98 -5.00 -11.15
CA ALA A 684 -10.97 -4.71 -12.18
C ALA A 684 -10.99 -5.78 -13.30
N PRO A 685 -12.04 -5.84 -14.13
CA PRO A 685 -12.13 -6.84 -15.21
C PRO A 685 -10.99 -6.80 -16.24
N ASP A 686 -10.39 -5.63 -16.47
CA ASP A 686 -9.21 -5.49 -17.34
C ASP A 686 -7.91 -6.00 -16.69
N GLY A 687 -7.94 -6.30 -15.39
CA GLY A 687 -6.78 -6.69 -14.59
C GLY A 687 -6.00 -5.54 -13.97
N SER A 688 -6.48 -4.30 -14.03
CA SER A 688 -5.92 -3.18 -13.26
C SER A 688 -6.38 -3.22 -11.80
N LEU A 689 -5.68 -2.50 -10.92
CA LEU A 689 -6.12 -2.34 -9.53
C LEU A 689 -6.83 -1.00 -9.36
N PHE A 690 -7.85 -0.98 -8.51
CA PHE A 690 -8.37 0.25 -7.93
C PHE A 690 -8.07 0.30 -6.44
N VAL A 691 -7.62 1.46 -5.97
CA VAL A 691 -7.22 1.70 -4.59
C VAL A 691 -7.98 2.92 -4.06
N THR A 692 -8.70 2.75 -2.96
CA THR A 692 -9.30 3.86 -2.22
C THR A 692 -8.25 4.55 -1.37
N ASP A 693 -8.30 5.87 -1.33
CA ASP A 693 -7.49 6.72 -0.47
C ASP A 693 -8.43 7.53 0.42
N TRP A 694 -8.37 7.24 1.72
CA TRP A 694 -9.11 7.96 2.76
C TRP A 694 -8.70 9.45 2.84
N TYR A 695 -7.50 9.77 2.37
CA TYR A 695 -6.89 11.09 2.26
C TYR A 695 -6.94 11.93 3.54
N ASP A 696 -6.18 11.53 4.56
CA ASP A 696 -6.17 12.17 5.89
C ASP A 696 -4.76 12.17 6.51
N PRO A 697 -4.32 13.25 7.17
CA PRO A 697 -3.00 13.32 7.78
C PRO A 697 -2.85 12.41 9.01
N GLY A 698 -3.96 12.05 9.66
CA GLY A 698 -4.05 11.06 10.73
C GLY A 698 -4.31 9.65 10.20
N VAL A 699 -4.27 8.67 11.11
CA VAL A 699 -4.54 7.26 10.80
C VAL A 699 -5.78 6.82 11.56
N GLY A 700 -6.73 6.21 10.85
CA GLY A 700 -7.94 5.62 11.40
C GLY A 700 -8.93 6.62 12.03
N GLY A 701 -10.09 6.10 12.46
CA GLY A 701 -11.18 6.94 12.98
C GLY A 701 -10.88 7.63 14.32
N HIS A 702 -9.84 7.20 15.05
CA HIS A 702 -9.42 7.87 16.28
C HIS A 702 -8.83 9.26 16.00
N ASN A 703 -8.13 9.41 14.88
CA ASN A 703 -7.43 10.64 14.54
C ASN A 703 -7.79 11.21 13.17
N MET A 704 -8.95 10.85 12.61
CA MET A 704 -9.49 11.49 11.40
C MET A 704 -9.66 13.00 11.64
N GLN A 705 -9.11 13.81 10.73
CA GLN A 705 -9.09 15.27 10.77
C GLN A 705 -9.84 15.88 9.58
N ASP A 706 -9.79 15.26 8.40
CA ASP A 706 -10.43 15.73 7.18
C ASP A 706 -11.68 14.89 6.87
N LEU A 707 -12.83 15.56 6.77
CA LEU A 707 -14.11 14.91 6.43
C LEU A 707 -14.51 15.14 4.97
N GLU A 708 -13.79 16.02 4.28
CA GLU A 708 -14.27 16.65 3.05
C GLU A 708 -13.62 16.07 1.79
N ARG A 709 -12.67 15.14 1.95
CA ARG A 709 -11.89 14.59 0.85
C ARG A 709 -11.66 13.10 0.96
N GLY A 710 -11.61 12.49 -0.23
CA GLY A 710 -11.22 11.12 -0.45
C GLY A 710 -10.99 10.93 -1.94
N ARG A 711 -10.17 9.94 -2.29
CA ARG A 711 -9.69 9.74 -3.66
C ARG A 711 -9.77 8.28 -4.05
N LEU A 712 -9.87 8.06 -5.35
CA LEU A 712 -9.82 6.74 -5.96
C LEU A 712 -8.71 6.75 -7.00
N PHE A 713 -7.77 5.82 -6.89
CA PHE A 713 -6.69 5.66 -7.85
C PHE A 713 -6.87 4.37 -8.63
N ARG A 714 -6.58 4.42 -9.94
CA ARG A 714 -6.36 3.23 -10.77
C ARG A 714 -4.85 3.00 -10.92
N ILE A 715 -4.40 1.76 -10.72
CA ILE A 715 -3.02 1.33 -10.90
C ILE A 715 -2.96 0.33 -12.06
N SER A 716 -2.19 0.67 -13.09
CA SER A 716 -2.01 -0.16 -14.29
C SER A 716 -0.62 0.07 -14.90
N PRO A 717 -0.18 -0.74 -15.87
CA PRO A 717 1.01 -0.40 -16.64
C PRO A 717 0.85 0.95 -17.38
N PRO A 718 1.94 1.69 -17.64
CA PRO A 718 1.87 2.91 -18.44
C PRO A 718 1.15 2.69 -19.78
N ASP A 719 0.46 3.73 -20.24
CA ASP A 719 -0.24 3.77 -21.54
C ASP A 719 -1.30 2.66 -21.75
N THR A 720 -1.86 2.14 -20.66
CA THR A 720 -2.95 1.15 -20.67
C THR A 720 -4.32 1.81 -20.49
N SER A 721 -5.18 1.73 -21.50
CA SER A 721 -6.59 2.17 -21.43
C SER A 721 -7.41 1.30 -20.48
N TYR A 722 -8.49 1.84 -19.89
CA TYR A 722 -9.41 1.03 -19.09
C TYR A 722 -10.43 0.39 -20.02
N SER A 723 -10.21 -0.86 -20.42
CA SER A 723 -11.11 -1.54 -21.37
C SER A 723 -11.09 -3.05 -21.18
N PHE A 724 -12.26 -3.65 -21.33
CA PHE A 724 -12.50 -5.08 -21.22
C PHE A 724 -13.78 -5.42 -22.00
N ASN A 725 -13.93 -6.69 -22.39
CA ASN A 725 -15.11 -7.12 -23.13
C ASN A 725 -16.29 -7.31 -22.18
N ALA A 726 -17.48 -6.90 -22.62
CA ALA A 726 -18.71 -7.30 -21.94
C ALA A 726 -18.82 -8.84 -21.97
N ILE A 727 -19.18 -9.41 -20.83
CA ILE A 727 -19.35 -10.85 -20.67
C ILE A 727 -20.78 -11.26 -21.03
N ASP A 728 -20.93 -12.44 -21.62
CA ASP A 728 -22.24 -13.07 -21.86
C ASP A 728 -22.27 -14.46 -21.20
N VAL A 729 -22.80 -14.52 -19.99
CA VAL A 729 -22.93 -15.77 -19.22
C VAL A 729 -24.20 -16.56 -19.58
N SER A 730 -24.98 -16.14 -20.59
CA SER A 730 -26.15 -16.90 -21.06
C SER A 730 -25.79 -18.14 -21.87
N THR A 731 -24.54 -18.23 -22.33
CA THR A 731 -23.97 -19.38 -23.02
C THR A 731 -22.89 -20.05 -22.17
N ILE A 732 -22.69 -21.35 -22.34
CA ILE A 732 -21.64 -22.10 -21.61
C ILE A 732 -20.26 -21.56 -21.96
N ASP A 733 -19.98 -21.32 -23.24
CA ASP A 733 -18.68 -20.80 -23.70
C ASP A 733 -18.39 -19.42 -23.10
N GLY A 734 -19.37 -18.51 -23.12
CA GLY A 734 -19.22 -17.18 -22.54
C GLY A 734 -19.08 -17.22 -21.01
N ALA A 735 -19.74 -18.16 -20.32
CA ALA A 735 -19.54 -18.37 -18.89
C ALA A 735 -18.15 -18.98 -18.58
N ILE A 736 -17.62 -19.87 -19.41
CA ILE A 736 -16.24 -20.39 -19.30
C ILE A 736 -15.21 -19.27 -19.47
N ASP A 737 -15.41 -18.38 -20.44
CA ASP A 737 -14.52 -17.22 -20.63
C ASP A 737 -14.61 -16.23 -19.46
N ALA A 738 -15.80 -15.98 -18.93
CA ALA A 738 -15.98 -15.16 -17.73
C ALA A 738 -15.35 -15.79 -16.48
N LEU A 739 -15.32 -17.12 -16.35
CA LEU A 739 -14.66 -17.81 -15.23
C LEU A 739 -13.13 -17.59 -15.20
N LYS A 740 -12.52 -17.25 -16.33
CA LYS A 740 -11.09 -16.91 -16.44
C LYS A 740 -10.76 -15.50 -15.93
N SER A 741 -11.76 -14.63 -15.82
CA SER A 741 -11.60 -13.23 -15.40
C SER A 741 -10.86 -13.10 -14.05
N PRO A 742 -10.00 -12.08 -13.89
CA PRO A 742 -9.39 -11.78 -12.59
C PRO A 742 -10.38 -11.13 -11.60
N ASN A 743 -11.47 -10.54 -12.10
CA ASN A 743 -12.47 -9.86 -11.29
C ASN A 743 -13.43 -10.85 -10.62
N LEU A 744 -13.63 -10.71 -9.29
CA LEU A 744 -14.47 -11.60 -8.49
C LEU A 744 -15.94 -11.54 -8.88
N SER A 745 -16.49 -10.35 -9.12
CA SER A 745 -17.91 -10.19 -9.52
C SER A 745 -18.21 -10.88 -10.86
N THR A 746 -17.29 -10.78 -11.82
CA THR A 746 -17.35 -11.51 -13.10
C THR A 746 -17.35 -13.03 -12.88
N ARG A 747 -16.44 -13.51 -12.02
CA ARG A 747 -16.37 -14.95 -11.68
C ARG A 747 -17.62 -15.44 -10.96
N TYR A 748 -18.25 -14.63 -10.13
CA TYR A 748 -19.52 -14.97 -9.48
C TYR A 748 -20.62 -15.24 -10.51
N LEU A 749 -20.78 -14.37 -11.51
CA LEU A 749 -21.78 -14.59 -12.57
C LEU A 749 -21.49 -15.85 -13.39
N ALA A 750 -20.22 -16.04 -13.77
CA ALA A 750 -19.77 -17.24 -14.48
C ALA A 750 -20.05 -18.52 -13.67
N TRP A 751 -19.69 -18.50 -12.38
CA TRP A 751 -19.82 -19.65 -11.48
C TRP A 751 -21.28 -20.07 -11.37
N ASN A 752 -22.21 -19.13 -11.12
CA ASN A 752 -23.63 -19.47 -10.99
C ASN A 752 -24.20 -20.00 -12.31
N ALA A 753 -23.87 -19.38 -13.44
CA ALA A 753 -24.34 -19.85 -14.75
C ALA A 753 -23.87 -21.29 -15.05
N LEU A 754 -22.60 -21.61 -14.76
CA LEU A 754 -22.03 -22.95 -14.96
C LEU A 754 -22.58 -23.96 -13.94
N HIS A 755 -22.77 -23.54 -12.70
CA HIS A 755 -23.35 -24.38 -11.65
C HIS A 755 -24.80 -24.77 -11.98
N ASP A 756 -25.61 -23.79 -12.39
CA ASP A 756 -27.01 -23.97 -12.81
C ASP A 756 -27.12 -24.85 -14.08
N ALA A 757 -26.15 -24.76 -14.99
CA ALA A 757 -26.09 -25.60 -16.18
C ALA A 757 -25.81 -27.08 -15.85
N GLY A 758 -25.18 -27.38 -14.70
CA GLY A 758 -24.92 -28.72 -14.20
C GLY A 758 -24.19 -29.61 -15.21
N GLU A 759 -24.74 -30.80 -15.48
CA GLU A 759 -24.18 -31.77 -16.44
C GLU A 759 -23.94 -31.18 -17.85
N LYS A 760 -24.71 -30.17 -18.27
CA LYS A 760 -24.53 -29.56 -19.60
C LYS A 760 -23.21 -28.80 -19.73
N ALA A 761 -22.69 -28.26 -18.63
CA ALA A 761 -21.42 -27.54 -18.59
C ALA A 761 -20.21 -28.47 -18.42
N GLU A 762 -20.44 -29.77 -18.19
CA GLU A 762 -19.38 -30.70 -17.80
C GLU A 762 -18.25 -30.78 -18.84
N ASP A 763 -18.58 -30.98 -20.11
CA ASP A 763 -17.58 -31.10 -21.19
C ASP A 763 -16.71 -29.84 -21.31
N ALA A 764 -17.33 -28.66 -21.19
CA ALA A 764 -16.63 -27.38 -21.30
C ALA A 764 -15.74 -27.10 -20.07
N LEU A 765 -16.23 -27.43 -18.87
CA LEU A 765 -15.45 -27.35 -17.64
C LEU A 765 -14.29 -28.35 -17.64
N GLN A 766 -14.49 -29.56 -18.17
CA GLN A 766 -13.43 -30.55 -18.33
C GLN A 766 -12.35 -30.02 -19.29
N GLY A 767 -12.74 -29.42 -20.42
CA GLY A 767 -11.80 -28.75 -21.32
C GLY A 767 -10.98 -27.68 -20.60
N LEU A 768 -11.61 -26.84 -19.76
CA LEU A 768 -10.88 -25.84 -18.96
C LEU A 768 -9.94 -26.48 -17.92
N PHE A 769 -10.33 -27.60 -17.31
CA PHE A 769 -9.49 -28.35 -16.36
C PHE A 769 -8.28 -29.02 -17.04
N GLU A 770 -8.43 -29.48 -18.27
CA GLU A 770 -7.38 -30.14 -19.04
C GLU A 770 -6.39 -29.13 -19.64
N ASP A 771 -6.88 -28.03 -20.22
CA ASP A 771 -6.07 -27.12 -21.04
C ASP A 771 -5.77 -25.76 -20.38
N GLY A 772 -6.49 -25.38 -19.32
CA GLY A 772 -6.36 -24.08 -18.68
C GLY A 772 -5.05 -23.86 -17.91
N LYS A 773 -4.78 -22.61 -17.52
CA LYS A 773 -3.71 -22.29 -16.55
C LYS A 773 -4.04 -22.91 -15.18
N PRO A 774 -3.05 -23.15 -14.29
CA PRO A 774 -3.28 -23.81 -12.99
C PRO A 774 -4.48 -23.29 -12.17
N ARG A 775 -4.68 -21.97 -12.13
CA ARG A 775 -5.81 -21.35 -11.40
C ARG A 775 -7.15 -21.51 -12.13
N GLU A 776 -7.15 -21.49 -13.45
CA GLU A 776 -8.35 -21.79 -14.26
C GLU A 776 -8.77 -23.25 -14.07
N LYS A 777 -7.80 -24.17 -14.03
CA LYS A 777 -8.05 -25.58 -13.70
C LYS A 777 -8.69 -25.73 -12.32
N ALA A 778 -8.17 -25.01 -11.32
CA ALA A 778 -8.72 -25.02 -9.98
C ALA A 778 -10.19 -24.52 -9.95
N ARG A 779 -10.48 -23.41 -10.64
CA ARG A 779 -11.84 -22.86 -10.77
C ARG A 779 -12.79 -23.85 -11.44
N ALA A 780 -12.37 -24.51 -12.52
CA ALA A 780 -13.15 -25.56 -13.18
C ALA A 780 -13.41 -26.74 -12.24
N LEU A 781 -12.39 -27.20 -11.52
CA LEU A 781 -12.48 -28.38 -10.65
C LEU A 781 -13.51 -28.22 -9.52
N TRP A 782 -13.62 -27.02 -8.93
CA TRP A 782 -14.66 -26.73 -7.94
C TRP A 782 -16.07 -26.94 -8.48
N LEU A 783 -16.34 -26.47 -9.70
CA LEU A 783 -17.65 -26.62 -10.37
C LEU A 783 -17.89 -28.07 -10.79
N LEU A 784 -16.89 -28.73 -11.39
CA LEU A 784 -16.96 -30.14 -11.80
C LEU A 784 -17.32 -31.06 -10.63
N ALA A 785 -16.71 -30.86 -9.47
CA ALA A 785 -17.00 -31.64 -8.28
C ALA A 785 -18.39 -31.37 -7.69
N LYS A 786 -19.01 -30.23 -8.01
CA LYS A 786 -20.37 -29.88 -7.58
C LYS A 786 -21.45 -30.33 -8.56
N ILE A 787 -21.09 -30.86 -9.72
CA ILE A 787 -22.05 -31.56 -10.59
C ILE A 787 -22.54 -32.79 -9.83
N LYS A 788 -23.87 -32.94 -9.74
CA LYS A 788 -24.52 -33.98 -8.96
C LYS A 788 -23.97 -35.37 -9.32
N GLY A 789 -23.43 -36.08 -8.33
CA GLY A 789 -22.88 -37.44 -8.52
C GLY A 789 -21.48 -37.51 -9.14
N ARG A 790 -20.84 -36.37 -9.43
CA ARG A 790 -19.51 -36.33 -10.08
C ARG A 790 -18.35 -36.04 -9.11
N ALA A 791 -18.62 -35.65 -7.87
CA ALA A 791 -17.62 -35.37 -6.85
C ALA A 791 -16.53 -36.46 -6.73
N ALA A 792 -16.92 -37.73 -6.56
CA ALA A 792 -15.97 -38.85 -6.43
C ALA A 792 -15.04 -38.98 -7.64
N HIS A 793 -15.58 -38.81 -8.86
CA HIS A 793 -14.83 -38.91 -10.10
C HIS A 793 -13.76 -37.83 -10.19
N TYR A 794 -14.15 -36.56 -9.99
CA TYR A 794 -13.24 -35.43 -10.14
C TYR A 794 -12.25 -35.29 -8.99
N VAL A 795 -12.63 -35.66 -7.76
CA VAL A 795 -11.69 -35.76 -6.64
C VAL A 795 -10.62 -36.82 -6.91
N THR A 796 -11.02 -38.00 -7.41
CA THR A 796 -10.06 -39.06 -7.78
C THR A 796 -9.16 -38.65 -8.93
N LEU A 797 -9.70 -37.97 -9.95
CA LEU A 797 -8.92 -37.46 -11.06
C LEU A 797 -7.89 -36.41 -10.59
N ALA A 798 -8.33 -35.49 -9.73
CA ALA A 798 -7.49 -34.42 -9.20
C ALA A 798 -6.41 -34.93 -8.24
N SER A 799 -6.67 -35.97 -7.45
CA SER A 799 -5.69 -36.56 -6.52
C SER A 799 -4.47 -37.17 -7.23
N HIS A 800 -4.59 -37.46 -8.53
CA HIS A 800 -3.50 -37.98 -9.36
C HIS A 800 -2.87 -36.90 -10.28
N ASN A 801 -3.25 -35.63 -10.12
CA ASN A 801 -2.77 -34.56 -10.99
C ASN A 801 -1.27 -34.29 -10.78
N SER A 802 -0.55 -33.94 -11.84
CA SER A 802 0.87 -33.56 -11.75
C SER A 802 1.13 -32.32 -10.90
N ASN A 803 0.18 -31.39 -10.83
CA ASN A 803 0.26 -30.19 -10.01
C ASN A 803 -0.15 -30.48 -8.56
N GLU A 804 0.77 -30.25 -7.63
CA GLU A 804 0.55 -30.44 -6.19
C GLU A 804 -0.60 -29.59 -5.63
N ASP A 805 -0.87 -28.41 -6.21
CA ASP A 805 -1.95 -27.54 -5.75
C ASP A 805 -3.33 -28.10 -6.12
N ILE A 806 -3.41 -28.84 -7.22
CA ILE A 806 -4.64 -29.54 -7.63
C ILE A 806 -4.87 -30.77 -6.75
N ARG A 807 -3.81 -31.50 -6.37
CA ARG A 807 -3.90 -32.60 -5.40
C ARG A 807 -4.29 -32.11 -4.00
N ALA A 808 -3.74 -30.98 -3.56
CA ALA A 808 -4.15 -30.32 -2.31
C ALA A 808 -5.64 -29.87 -2.38
N LEU A 809 -6.06 -29.33 -3.52
CA LEU A 809 -7.45 -28.93 -3.77
C LEU A 809 -8.41 -30.12 -3.75
N SER A 810 -8.03 -31.32 -4.21
CA SER A 810 -8.91 -32.49 -4.16
C SER A 810 -9.33 -32.85 -2.72
N LEU A 811 -8.43 -32.65 -1.75
CA LEU A 811 -8.72 -32.83 -0.32
C LEU A 811 -9.67 -31.75 0.21
N ARG A 812 -9.48 -30.48 -0.18
CA ARG A 812 -10.38 -29.38 0.19
C ARG A 812 -11.80 -29.58 -0.33
N ILE A 813 -11.91 -30.02 -1.59
CA ILE A 813 -13.19 -30.38 -2.20
C ILE A 813 -13.82 -31.54 -1.44
N ALA A 814 -13.06 -32.60 -1.17
CA ALA A 814 -13.58 -33.78 -0.47
C ALA A 814 -14.17 -33.42 0.90
N ARG A 815 -13.52 -32.52 1.68
CA ARG A 815 -14.04 -32.03 2.97
C ARG A 815 -15.39 -31.31 2.88
N GLN A 816 -15.80 -30.86 1.70
CA GLN A 816 -17.10 -30.23 1.46
C GLN A 816 -18.14 -31.22 0.86
N THR A 817 -17.86 -32.52 0.89
CA THR A 817 -18.71 -33.58 0.31
C THR A 817 -18.85 -34.76 1.26
N ASP A 818 -19.70 -35.73 0.92
CA ASP A 818 -19.89 -36.97 1.69
C ASP A 818 -18.88 -38.09 1.32
N LEU A 819 -17.74 -37.74 0.71
CA LEU A 819 -16.73 -38.71 0.28
C LEU A 819 -15.97 -39.32 1.47
N PRO A 820 -15.51 -40.58 1.38
CA PRO A 820 -14.75 -41.22 2.45
C PRO A 820 -13.37 -40.57 2.62
N LEU A 821 -13.27 -39.63 3.56
CA LEU A 821 -12.08 -38.79 3.77
C LEU A 821 -10.83 -39.60 4.14
N VAL A 822 -10.99 -40.63 4.98
CA VAL A 822 -9.88 -41.50 5.41
C VAL A 822 -9.27 -42.27 4.23
N GLU A 823 -10.10 -42.76 3.29
CA GLU A 823 -9.62 -43.47 2.11
C GLU A 823 -8.78 -42.54 1.22
N LEU A 824 -9.29 -41.34 0.94
CA LEU A 824 -8.55 -40.33 0.18
C LEU A 824 -7.25 -39.92 0.89
N ALA A 825 -7.31 -39.68 2.20
CA ALA A 825 -6.14 -39.39 3.03
C ALA A 825 -5.07 -40.49 2.93
N SER A 826 -5.50 -41.76 2.96
CA SER A 826 -4.63 -42.92 2.82
C SER A 826 -3.88 -42.93 1.48
N THR A 827 -4.54 -42.53 0.39
CA THR A 827 -3.92 -42.43 -0.94
C THR A 827 -2.87 -41.31 -1.06
N LEU A 828 -3.03 -40.21 -0.31
CA LEU A 828 -2.21 -39.00 -0.44
C LEU A 828 -1.21 -38.80 0.71
N LYS A 829 -1.22 -39.63 1.76
CA LYS A 829 -0.31 -39.50 2.92
C LYS A 829 1.17 -39.55 2.55
N ASP A 830 1.49 -40.23 1.45
CA ASP A 830 2.86 -40.39 0.94
C ASP A 830 3.21 -39.40 -0.17
N ASP A 831 2.36 -38.41 -0.44
CA ASP A 831 2.63 -37.38 -1.45
C ASP A 831 3.99 -36.71 -1.21
N PRO A 832 4.82 -36.48 -2.25
CA PRO A 832 6.12 -35.83 -2.08
C PRO A 832 6.00 -34.40 -1.55
N SER A 833 4.89 -33.71 -1.84
CA SER A 833 4.66 -32.33 -1.41
C SER A 833 4.25 -32.26 0.06
N PRO A 834 5.00 -31.54 0.91
CA PRO A 834 4.57 -31.28 2.29
C PRO A 834 3.26 -30.49 2.37
N GLN A 835 2.91 -29.68 1.35
CA GLN A 835 1.65 -28.96 1.31
C GLN A 835 0.45 -29.89 1.09
N VAL A 836 0.59 -30.92 0.26
CA VAL A 836 -0.45 -31.96 0.10
C VAL A 836 -0.59 -32.75 1.39
N ARG A 837 0.54 -33.18 2.00
CA ARG A 837 0.51 -33.88 3.29
C ARG A 837 -0.11 -33.04 4.42
N ARG A 838 0.09 -31.72 4.42
CA ARG A 838 -0.61 -30.80 5.32
C ARG A 838 -2.12 -30.85 5.11
N GLU A 839 -2.61 -30.83 3.87
CA GLU A 839 -4.05 -30.97 3.62
C GLU A 839 -4.59 -32.34 4.01
N VAL A 840 -3.79 -33.41 3.87
CA VAL A 840 -4.16 -34.74 4.39
C VAL A 840 -4.37 -34.68 5.89
N LEU A 841 -3.46 -34.02 6.63
CA LEU A 841 -3.63 -33.79 8.06
C LEU A 841 -4.93 -33.04 8.33
N ILE A 842 -5.16 -31.87 7.75
CA ILE A 842 -6.40 -31.10 7.99
C ILE A 842 -7.67 -31.93 7.72
N THR A 843 -7.68 -32.76 6.68
CA THR A 843 -8.76 -33.71 6.39
C THR A 843 -9.04 -34.72 7.51
N LEU A 844 -8.03 -35.10 8.29
CA LEU A 844 -8.21 -36.07 9.38
C LEU A 844 -8.82 -35.46 10.65
N ARG A 845 -8.93 -34.13 10.82
CA ARG A 845 -9.29 -33.51 12.11
C ARG A 845 -10.49 -34.16 12.81
N PHE A 846 -11.58 -34.37 12.07
CA PHE A 846 -12.85 -34.96 12.56
C PHE A 846 -12.97 -36.47 12.36
N GLU A 847 -11.96 -37.09 11.74
CA GLU A 847 -11.93 -38.53 11.46
C GLU A 847 -11.31 -39.30 12.62
N SER A 848 -12.04 -40.32 13.10
CA SER A 848 -11.64 -41.17 14.22
C SER A 848 -11.35 -42.61 13.78
N GLY A 849 -10.69 -43.37 14.64
CA GLY A 849 -10.45 -44.80 14.45
C GLY A 849 -9.03 -45.15 14.01
N ILE A 850 -8.73 -46.45 14.07
CA ILE A 850 -7.37 -47.00 13.96
C ILE A 850 -6.69 -46.62 12.64
N GLU A 851 -7.44 -46.56 11.54
CA GLU A 851 -6.88 -46.20 10.23
C GLU A 851 -6.45 -44.73 10.19
N ALA A 852 -7.31 -43.81 10.64
CA ALA A 852 -6.97 -42.39 10.76
C ALA A 852 -5.78 -42.16 11.71
N ASP A 853 -5.73 -42.88 12.84
CA ASP A 853 -4.62 -42.84 13.79
C ASP A 853 -3.31 -43.32 13.16
N THR A 854 -3.38 -44.38 12.34
CA THR A 854 -2.21 -44.94 11.64
C THR A 854 -1.68 -43.97 10.58
N ILE A 855 -2.58 -43.39 9.77
CA ILE A 855 -2.20 -42.38 8.76
C ILE A 855 -1.55 -41.17 9.43
N TRP A 856 -2.14 -40.67 10.53
CA TRP A 856 -1.56 -39.56 11.28
C TRP A 856 -0.17 -39.91 11.83
N ALA A 857 0.02 -41.10 12.41
CA ALA A 857 1.30 -41.53 12.94
C ALA A 857 2.40 -41.62 11.87
N GLU A 858 2.05 -42.12 10.68
CA GLU A 858 2.96 -42.17 9.53
C GLU A 858 3.35 -40.77 9.03
N LEU A 859 2.39 -39.84 9.01
CA LEU A 859 2.63 -38.43 8.67
C LEU A 859 3.46 -37.73 9.74
N ALA A 860 3.22 -38.01 11.02
CA ALA A 860 3.99 -37.47 12.14
C ALA A 860 5.48 -37.90 12.05
N ARG A 861 5.75 -39.15 11.67
CA ARG A 861 7.10 -39.64 11.41
C ARG A 861 7.83 -38.91 10.25
N LYS A 862 7.10 -38.21 9.38
CA LYS A 862 7.66 -37.40 8.29
C LYS A 862 7.95 -35.95 8.69
N HIS A 863 7.61 -35.52 9.91
CA HIS A 863 8.03 -34.22 10.44
C HIS A 863 9.56 -34.16 10.50
N ASP A 864 10.14 -33.06 10.08
CA ASP A 864 11.60 -32.92 9.94
C ASP A 864 12.27 -32.22 11.14
N GLY A 865 11.47 -31.81 12.14
CA GLY A 865 11.93 -31.08 13.33
C GLY A 865 12.19 -29.59 13.09
N ARG A 866 11.74 -29.03 11.96
CA ARG A 866 11.94 -27.61 11.61
C ARG A 866 10.67 -26.96 11.09
N ASP A 867 9.86 -27.69 10.34
CA ASP A 867 8.65 -27.15 9.71
C ASP A 867 7.50 -26.95 10.72
N ARG A 868 7.42 -25.75 11.29
CA ARG A 868 6.34 -25.40 12.22
C ARG A 868 4.95 -25.43 11.61
N TRP A 869 4.79 -25.19 10.31
CA TRP A 869 3.48 -25.31 9.66
C TRP A 869 3.00 -26.76 9.61
N TYR A 870 3.92 -27.69 9.32
CA TYR A 870 3.63 -29.12 9.36
C TYR A 870 3.30 -29.58 10.79
N LEU A 871 4.06 -29.10 11.79
CA LEU A 871 3.82 -29.41 13.19
C LEU A 871 2.45 -28.93 13.67
N GLU A 872 2.05 -27.70 13.33
CA GLU A 872 0.72 -27.22 13.72
C GLU A 872 -0.40 -27.92 12.95
N ALA A 873 -0.18 -28.34 11.71
CA ALA A 873 -1.12 -29.20 11.00
C ALA A 873 -1.25 -30.60 11.63
N LEU A 874 -0.17 -31.16 12.20
CA LEU A 874 -0.25 -32.37 13.02
C LEU A 874 -1.09 -32.13 14.29
N GLY A 875 -0.95 -30.94 14.87
CA GLY A 875 -1.70 -30.53 16.05
C GLY A 875 -3.20 -30.37 15.79
N VAL A 876 -3.58 -29.61 14.75
CA VAL A 876 -4.96 -29.52 14.24
C VAL A 876 -5.48 -30.90 13.86
N ALA A 877 -4.60 -31.65 13.19
CA ALA A 877 -4.58 -33.09 13.04
C ALA A 877 -5.26 -33.80 14.18
N ALA A 878 -4.58 -33.76 15.32
CA ALA A 878 -4.82 -34.58 16.48
C ALA A 878 -5.83 -34.01 17.48
N ASP A 879 -6.27 -32.77 17.32
CA ASP A 879 -7.10 -31.99 18.25
C ASP A 879 -8.15 -32.81 19.02
N LEU A 880 -9.07 -33.47 18.30
CA LEU A 880 -10.17 -34.26 18.90
C LEU A 880 -9.79 -35.71 19.26
N HIS A 881 -8.61 -36.19 18.83
CA HIS A 881 -8.20 -37.61 18.91
C HIS A 881 -6.73 -37.81 19.32
N TRP A 882 -6.21 -36.98 20.22
CA TRP A 882 -4.80 -37.03 20.65
C TRP A 882 -4.37 -38.40 21.17
N GLU A 883 -5.20 -39.08 21.96
CA GLU A 883 -4.81 -40.34 22.60
C GLU A 883 -4.55 -41.47 21.61
N GLY A 884 -5.43 -41.68 20.63
CA GLY A 884 -5.27 -42.72 19.61
C GLY A 884 -4.06 -42.45 18.72
N ARG A 885 -3.95 -41.22 18.22
CA ARG A 885 -2.89 -40.76 17.32
C ARG A 885 -1.51 -40.80 17.95
N PHE A 886 -1.38 -40.29 19.16
CA PHE A 886 -0.10 -40.27 19.87
C PHE A 886 0.34 -41.69 20.26
N SER A 887 -0.60 -42.55 20.69
CA SER A 887 -0.32 -43.98 20.95
C SER A 887 0.15 -44.71 19.69
N ALA A 888 -0.50 -44.47 18.54
CA ALA A 888 -0.10 -45.05 17.27
C ALA A 888 1.30 -44.59 16.84
N TRP A 889 1.62 -43.31 17.03
CA TRP A 889 2.95 -42.78 16.74
C TRP A 889 4.02 -43.37 17.66
N LEU A 890 3.81 -43.41 18.98
CA LEU A 890 4.75 -44.03 19.92
C LEU A 890 5.01 -45.50 19.57
N LYS A 891 3.96 -46.25 19.22
CA LYS A 891 4.09 -47.64 18.76
C LYS A 891 4.91 -47.75 17.48
N LEU A 892 4.75 -46.80 16.55
CA LEU A 892 5.45 -46.79 15.27
C LEU A 892 6.94 -46.44 15.42
N VAL A 893 7.29 -45.47 16.26
CA VAL A 893 8.68 -45.01 16.41
C VAL A 893 9.48 -45.82 17.44
N GLY A 894 8.81 -46.46 18.39
CA GLY A 894 9.45 -47.24 19.45
C GLY A 894 10.41 -46.38 20.27
N GLU A 895 11.65 -46.85 20.44
CA GLU A 895 12.69 -46.14 21.19
C GLU A 895 13.22 -44.88 20.48
N ASN A 896 12.92 -44.70 19.18
CA ASN A 896 13.39 -43.55 18.38
C ASN A 896 12.50 -42.30 18.52
N TRP A 897 11.70 -42.20 19.58
CA TRP A 897 10.88 -41.01 19.85
C TRP A 897 11.75 -39.78 20.15
N ASP A 898 12.96 -39.98 20.69
CA ASP A 898 13.81 -38.89 21.17
C ASP A 898 14.73 -38.32 20.07
N THR A 899 14.11 -37.71 19.07
CA THR A 899 14.77 -36.97 17.98
C THR A 899 14.29 -35.53 17.98
N PRO A 900 14.97 -34.56 17.33
CA PRO A 900 14.46 -33.19 17.23
C PRO A 900 13.00 -33.11 16.74
N ALA A 901 12.64 -33.92 15.74
CA ALA A 901 11.27 -34.03 15.25
C ALA A 901 10.30 -34.67 16.26
N GLY A 902 10.73 -35.73 16.96
CA GLY A 902 9.90 -36.38 17.98
C GLY A 902 9.67 -35.51 19.20
N ARG A 903 10.70 -34.77 19.66
CA ARG A 903 10.57 -33.78 20.73
C ARG A 903 9.60 -32.66 20.38
N ASP A 904 9.55 -32.23 19.11
CA ASP A 904 8.56 -31.26 18.63
C ASP A 904 7.12 -31.79 18.71
N ILE A 905 6.90 -33.06 18.33
CA ILE A 905 5.59 -33.71 18.41
C ILE A 905 5.15 -33.85 19.87
N ILE A 906 6.08 -34.24 20.76
CA ILE A 906 5.83 -34.33 22.21
C ILE A 906 5.49 -32.95 22.78
N TRP A 907 6.24 -31.91 22.41
CA TRP A 907 5.98 -30.52 22.81
C TRP A 907 4.61 -30.02 22.35
N ARG A 908 4.17 -30.41 21.16
CA ARG A 908 2.87 -30.01 20.61
C ARG A 908 1.69 -30.81 21.18
N SER A 909 1.94 -32.01 21.70
CA SER A 909 0.92 -32.98 22.08
C SER A 909 -0.03 -32.48 23.18
N ARG A 910 -1.27 -32.96 23.16
CA ARG A 910 -2.22 -32.84 24.29
C ARG A 910 -2.55 -34.21 24.90
N SER A 911 -1.89 -35.29 24.47
CA SER A 911 -2.11 -36.63 25.04
C SER A 911 -1.61 -36.72 26.48
N LYS A 912 -2.32 -37.48 27.31
CA LYS A 912 -1.93 -37.82 28.69
C LYS A 912 -0.60 -38.58 28.79
N GLN A 913 -0.11 -39.13 27.69
CA GLN A 913 1.19 -39.82 27.64
C GLN A 913 2.38 -38.86 27.45
N ALA A 914 2.14 -37.63 26.99
CA ALA A 914 3.22 -36.68 26.69
C ALA A 914 3.96 -36.14 27.94
N PRO A 915 3.32 -35.87 29.09
CA PRO A 915 4.01 -35.35 30.28
C PRO A 915 5.22 -36.18 30.74
N ALA A 916 5.11 -37.51 30.71
CA ALA A 916 6.21 -38.39 31.08
C ALA A 916 7.42 -38.28 30.14
N LEU A 917 7.18 -37.99 28.85
CA LEU A 917 8.25 -37.78 27.87
C LEU A 917 8.84 -36.37 27.97
N LEU A 918 8.01 -35.36 28.26
CA LEU A 918 8.49 -34.00 28.57
C LEU A 918 9.44 -34.00 29.77
N ALA A 919 9.14 -34.76 30.83
CA ALA A 919 10.03 -34.91 31.98
C ALA A 919 11.38 -35.53 31.60
N LYS A 920 11.37 -36.59 30.76
CA LYS A 920 12.61 -37.19 30.25
C LYS A 920 13.44 -36.22 29.45
N ILE A 921 12.82 -35.42 28.59
CA ILE A 921 13.52 -34.39 27.80
C ILE A 921 14.17 -33.36 28.73
N LEU A 922 13.47 -32.89 29.78
CA LEU A 922 14.00 -31.89 30.70
C LEU A 922 15.12 -32.42 31.62
N LEU A 923 15.12 -33.72 31.93
CA LEU A 923 16.15 -34.38 32.73
C LEU A 923 17.36 -34.84 31.91
N ASP A 924 17.28 -34.79 30.58
CA ASP A 924 18.39 -35.11 29.69
C ASP A 924 19.47 -34.01 29.75
N GLU A 925 20.72 -34.42 29.99
CA GLU A 925 21.88 -33.53 30.06
C GLU A 925 22.17 -32.83 28.71
N ASP A 926 21.73 -33.41 27.60
CA ASP A 926 21.88 -32.83 26.26
C ASP A 926 20.82 -31.76 25.93
N THR A 927 19.80 -31.59 26.77
CA THR A 927 18.79 -30.52 26.60
C THR A 927 19.36 -29.18 27.07
N SER A 928 19.57 -28.27 26.11
CA SER A 928 20.17 -26.97 26.41
C SER A 928 19.27 -26.11 27.31
N ALA A 929 19.89 -25.26 28.14
CA ALA A 929 19.18 -24.34 29.02
C ALA A 929 18.19 -23.42 28.26
N GLU A 930 18.52 -23.06 27.01
CA GLU A 930 17.67 -22.24 26.14
C GLU A 930 16.37 -22.97 25.71
N GLN A 931 16.38 -24.31 25.66
CA GLN A 931 15.23 -25.12 25.30
C GLN A 931 14.33 -25.46 26.48
N GLN A 932 14.83 -25.41 27.71
CA GLN A 932 14.06 -25.79 28.90
C GLN A 932 12.73 -25.01 29.06
N PRO A 933 12.68 -23.67 28.86
CA PRO A 933 11.42 -22.92 28.94
C PRO A 933 10.35 -23.41 27.95
N ARG A 934 10.75 -23.87 26.76
CA ARG A 934 9.83 -24.40 25.73
C ARG A 934 9.11 -25.66 26.22
N TYR A 935 9.84 -26.61 26.81
CA TYR A 935 9.26 -27.86 27.31
C TYR A 935 8.52 -27.68 28.63
N LEU A 936 8.99 -26.78 29.51
CA LEU A 936 8.25 -26.40 30.71
C LEU A 936 6.90 -25.78 30.36
N ARG A 937 6.85 -24.90 29.34
CA ARG A 937 5.60 -24.31 28.85
C ARG A 937 4.61 -25.37 28.33
N ALA A 938 5.08 -26.47 27.75
CA ALA A 938 4.19 -27.54 27.28
C ALA A 938 3.38 -28.19 28.41
N PHE A 939 3.92 -28.27 29.64
CA PHE A 939 3.18 -28.80 30.79
C PHE A 939 1.92 -27.99 31.12
N ASP A 940 1.85 -26.71 30.78
CA ASP A 940 0.66 -25.88 31.04
C ASP A 940 -0.57 -26.38 30.26
N TYR A 941 -0.36 -27.08 29.14
CA TYR A 941 -1.40 -27.64 28.27
C TYR A 941 -1.82 -29.06 28.67
N HIS A 942 -1.37 -29.53 29.83
CA HIS A 942 -1.76 -30.80 30.42
C HIS A 942 -2.37 -30.59 31.80
N ASP A 943 -3.27 -31.49 32.17
CA ASP A 943 -3.88 -31.60 33.49
C ASP A 943 -3.90 -33.07 33.95
N GLY A 944 -4.27 -33.29 35.21
CA GLY A 944 -4.45 -34.63 35.75
C GLY A 944 -3.18 -35.30 36.31
N PRO A 945 -3.33 -36.54 36.82
CA PRO A 945 -2.30 -37.22 37.60
C PRO A 945 -1.04 -37.56 36.80
N GLU A 946 -1.13 -37.69 35.48
CA GLU A 946 0.02 -37.97 34.61
C GLU A 946 0.99 -36.78 34.57
N LYS A 947 0.47 -35.55 34.59
CA LYS A 947 1.29 -34.33 34.71
C LYS A 947 1.93 -34.24 36.09
N ASP A 948 1.16 -34.47 37.16
CA ASP A 948 1.66 -34.37 38.53
C ASP A 948 2.82 -35.34 38.77
N ALA A 949 2.68 -36.59 38.30
CA ALA A 949 3.74 -37.60 38.39
C ALA A 949 5.00 -37.22 37.60
N ALA A 950 4.83 -36.62 36.41
CA ALA A 950 5.96 -36.15 35.60
C ALA A 950 6.71 -34.98 36.24
N LEU A 951 6.00 -34.03 36.87
CA LEU A 951 6.61 -32.93 37.61
C LEU A 951 7.33 -33.41 38.88
N GLU A 952 6.76 -34.41 39.58
CA GLU A 952 7.42 -35.05 40.72
C GLU A 952 8.74 -35.74 40.30
N ALA A 953 8.76 -36.44 39.16
CA ALA A 953 9.98 -37.05 38.63
C ALA A 953 11.08 -36.01 38.34
N ILE A 954 10.73 -34.85 37.77
CA ILE A 954 11.67 -33.75 37.54
C ILE A 954 12.23 -33.23 38.88
N LEU A 955 11.37 -33.02 39.88
CA LEU A 955 11.78 -32.54 41.21
C LEU A 955 12.71 -33.52 41.94
N LEU A 956 12.53 -34.82 41.73
CA LEU A 956 13.32 -35.88 42.37
C LEU A 956 14.56 -36.28 41.56
N GLY A 957 14.70 -35.82 40.31
CA GLY A 957 15.79 -36.21 39.40
C GLY A 957 15.74 -37.70 39.02
N MET A 958 14.53 -38.24 38.85
CA MET A 958 14.26 -39.67 38.67
C MET A 958 14.06 -40.11 37.22
#